data_AF-A0A0S8GY57-F1
#
_entry.id   AF-A0A0S8GY57-F1
#
_cell.length_a   1.000
_cell.length_b   1.000
_cell.length_c   1.000
_cell.angle_alpha   90.00
_cell.angle_beta   90.00
_cell.angle_gamma   90.00
#
_symmetry.space_group_name_H-M   'P 1'
#
loop_
_entity.id
_entity.type
_entity.pdbx_description
1 polymer ?
#
loop_
_entity_poly.entity_id
_entity_poly.type
_entity_poly.pdbx_seq_one_letter_code
_entity_poly.pdbx_strand_id
1 'polypeptide(L)'
;MRCHRVMVICVSMVCFLSGRIQGQQQQQTKLNFAATLPDGTMVELMGLRCFSFMGSGEDYPWWRPDGSNIAAPPDTRRDLTSERRSIHYLFVVRIKGSKDHSFKAAGLWNEDSNLQNVIRKGPGYEEDDLRRFILRFSPEAKDATLQLEMAIGAWKVVENNWSLTEYSTPYSHFFVSREPVIMRCPEQEGNDVVAEITQTRRDDATRLIAIDREKNIHTSDIKRGGESADLLRYIHRFVDLEIKNIDHLEFQKRSFDYRIIFENVSLQPGHETQVQVKIEKTGSLLNRQLPEFDDIKINFSPAAEKQKAILICFFDLNQRPSRHCITELAKKVEKLSQENITVVAVQASKVADKASKEWLTQNNIPFPVGMIEGDEEKVKFNWGVQGLPWLILTDKDHIVRVEGFAVDELEEKIKVLTAASEKQNNTQQQVTAAELVRAVRESENWIHRIDSLLIRIDYKWTTTPQEIAVRKENLKKQFPNITFDPNRFPELLPSSLGILELAFDQNRLRYLIDEPVSWHNLRIWDGKEYMGREKYYTHEQDTYILDSTVMGHARWVLSDMSWPRAQLHSFWWNPQYVEGHTDFWGRPEDFVITGRSNYRGIECYILEFERLDDPDGTTRWYVGINDRLLHGRIGLWKGKPNVEHWTLDYQEVLPGCWFPMTQGYKHFGRDEESNTYLRSHRDLNVNEVLVNEKLPGELFQMEFQDGVEVQDSRTGELRIYTYKAPPPSLIGQRLSDFESIKIDFSSQITKNKSIVVCFFDLSQRPSRYYMTELTKKADELTKKNVVLVGVQASKVDGQVLKEWVNKNNITFPVGMIEGDEEKVRFDWGVKALPWLILTDKEHIVRAEGFGVDDIEKKLKEIKL
;
A
#
# COMPACT_ATOMS: atom_id res chain seq x y z
N MET A 1 -32.30 3.58 57.61
CA MET A 1 -33.09 2.42 57.17
C MET A 1 -34.25 2.90 56.30
N ARG A 2 -34.45 2.21 55.18
CA ARG A 2 -35.46 2.28 54.11
C ARG A 2 -36.68 3.24 54.20
N CYS A 3 -36.93 3.79 52.99
CA CYS A 3 -38.22 4.02 52.30
C CYS A 3 -39.11 5.18 52.76
N HIS A 4 -39.42 6.09 51.82
CA HIS A 4 -40.79 6.53 51.50
C HIS A 4 -40.88 6.99 50.03
N ARG A 5 -41.98 6.60 49.37
CA ARG A 5 -42.43 6.94 48.01
C ARG A 5 -42.97 8.38 47.94
N VAL A 6 -42.83 9.06 46.79
CA VAL A 6 -43.90 9.86 46.15
C VAL A 6 -43.73 9.84 44.62
N MET A 7 -44.86 9.84 43.92
CA MET A 7 -45.14 9.71 42.49
C MET A 7 -45.79 11.02 42.00
N VAL A 8 -45.31 11.69 40.93
CA VAL A 8 -46.09 12.70 40.15
C VAL A 8 -45.54 12.88 38.71
N ILE A 9 -46.35 12.47 37.71
CA ILE A 9 -46.87 13.12 36.47
C ILE A 9 -45.97 13.94 35.50
N CYS A 10 -46.23 13.71 34.20
CA CYS A 10 -45.64 14.20 32.94
C CYS A 10 -46.00 15.65 32.48
N VAL A 11 -45.25 16.06 31.43
CA VAL A 11 -45.54 16.97 30.27
C VAL A 11 -45.02 18.42 30.34
N SER A 12 -44.00 18.76 29.52
CA SER A 12 -44.03 19.80 28.45
C SER A 12 -42.63 20.28 28.00
N MET A 13 -42.55 20.67 26.72
CA MET A 13 -41.54 21.50 26.02
C MET A 13 -40.21 20.86 25.60
N VAL A 14 -40.04 20.58 24.29
CA VAL A 14 -39.06 21.25 23.40
C VAL A 14 -39.52 21.14 21.93
N CYS A 15 -39.86 22.29 21.33
CA CYS A 15 -39.79 22.57 19.89
C CYS A 15 -39.55 24.08 19.71
N PHE A 16 -38.82 24.43 18.65
CA PHE A 16 -38.43 25.77 18.15
C PHE A 16 -37.23 26.46 18.81
N LEU A 17 -36.07 26.38 18.15
CA LEU A 17 -35.50 27.54 17.44
C LEU A 17 -34.39 27.09 16.49
N SER A 18 -34.76 27.06 15.21
CA SER A 18 -33.88 27.06 14.04
C SER A 18 -33.34 28.47 13.80
N GLY A 19 -32.05 28.62 13.48
CA GLY A 19 -31.53 29.87 12.92
C GLY A 19 -30.00 29.98 12.79
N ARG A 20 -29.51 29.87 11.55
CA ARG A 20 -28.20 30.33 11.04
C ARG A 20 -26.95 29.52 11.38
N ILE A 21 -26.73 28.45 10.62
CA ILE A 21 -25.42 28.17 10.02
C ILE A 21 -25.67 27.79 8.55
N GLN A 22 -25.58 28.77 7.66
CA GLN A 22 -25.56 28.56 6.21
C GLN A 22 -24.38 29.37 5.68
N GLY A 23 -23.38 28.66 5.15
CA GLY A 23 -22.22 29.27 4.52
C GLY A 23 -21.04 28.31 4.46
N GLN A 24 -20.81 27.78 3.25
CA GLN A 24 -19.65 26.97 2.83
C GLN A 24 -19.68 25.46 3.13
N GLN A 25 -20.63 24.76 2.51
CA GLN A 25 -20.30 23.47 1.89
C GLN A 25 -19.75 23.78 0.49
N GLN A 26 -18.43 23.73 0.33
CA GLN A 26 -17.84 23.54 -0.99
C GLN A 26 -18.17 22.13 -1.47
N GLN A 27 -18.66 22.04 -2.71
CA GLN A 27 -19.11 20.84 -3.38
C GLN A 27 -18.01 19.78 -3.46
N GLN A 28 -18.11 18.74 -2.65
CA GLN A 28 -17.48 17.46 -2.93
C GLN A 28 -18.45 16.68 -3.83
N THR A 29 -18.19 16.70 -5.14
CA THR A 29 -18.98 15.97 -6.14
C THR A 29 -18.81 14.47 -5.90
N LYS A 30 -19.85 13.87 -5.31
CA LYS A 30 -20.02 12.42 -5.18
C LYS A 30 -19.96 11.80 -6.58
N LEU A 31 -18.89 11.09 -6.92
CA LEU A 31 -18.75 10.33 -8.17
C LEU A 31 -19.68 9.12 -8.11
N ASN A 32 -20.94 9.27 -8.56
CA ASN A 32 -22.00 8.27 -8.33
C ASN A 32 -21.87 6.98 -9.16
N PHE A 33 -20.97 6.90 -10.15
CA PHE A 33 -20.85 5.75 -11.07
C PHE A 33 -19.41 5.24 -11.20
N ALA A 34 -18.64 5.25 -10.11
CA ALA A 34 -17.23 4.87 -10.11
C ALA A 34 -16.92 3.76 -9.10
N ALA A 35 -15.92 2.95 -9.44
CA ALA A 35 -15.29 1.94 -8.59
C ALA A 35 -13.81 2.26 -8.44
N THR A 36 -13.26 2.10 -7.23
CA THR A 36 -11.82 2.22 -6.97
C THR A 36 -11.26 0.86 -6.57
N LEU A 37 -10.30 0.37 -7.34
CA LEU A 37 -9.60 -0.89 -7.09
C LEU A 37 -8.48 -0.72 -6.05
N PRO A 38 -7.97 -1.81 -5.44
CA PRO A 38 -6.97 -1.73 -4.36
C PRO A 38 -5.64 -1.07 -4.75
N ASP A 39 -5.26 -1.07 -6.02
CA ASP A 39 -4.05 -0.38 -6.52
C ASP A 39 -4.26 1.14 -6.72
N GLY A 40 -5.43 1.66 -6.34
CA GLY A 40 -5.83 3.05 -6.54
C GLY A 40 -6.39 3.35 -7.93
N THR A 41 -6.52 2.34 -8.80
CA THR A 41 -7.13 2.51 -10.13
C THR A 41 -8.63 2.75 -9.99
N MET A 42 -9.11 3.89 -10.48
CA MET A 42 -10.52 4.27 -10.49
C MET A 42 -11.11 4.08 -11.88
N VAL A 43 -12.29 3.48 -11.94
CA VAL A 43 -13.04 3.21 -13.18
C VAL A 43 -14.43 3.79 -13.03
N GLU A 44 -14.74 4.78 -13.85
CA GLU A 44 -16.03 5.49 -13.86
C GLU A 44 -16.79 5.18 -15.14
N LEU A 45 -18.03 4.71 -15.04
CA LEU A 45 -18.93 4.59 -16.19
C LEU A 45 -19.50 5.98 -16.51
N MET A 46 -19.02 6.57 -17.59
CA MET A 46 -19.29 7.98 -17.92
C MET A 46 -20.67 8.17 -18.54
N GLY A 47 -21.02 7.28 -19.45
CA GLY A 47 -22.26 7.38 -20.19
C GLY A 47 -22.35 6.33 -21.29
N LEU A 48 -23.54 6.27 -21.86
CA LEU A 48 -23.89 5.35 -22.93
C LEU A 48 -24.79 6.01 -23.97
N ARG A 49 -24.88 5.40 -25.14
CA ARG A 49 -25.89 5.71 -26.16
C ARG A 49 -26.32 4.46 -26.91
N CYS A 50 -27.55 4.49 -27.42
CA CYS A 50 -28.05 3.51 -28.37
C CYS A 50 -27.52 3.80 -29.78
N PHE A 51 -27.35 2.76 -30.59
CA PHE A 51 -26.99 2.85 -32.00
C PHE A 51 -27.77 1.79 -32.80
N SER A 52 -28.43 2.23 -33.88
CA SER A 52 -29.16 1.38 -34.83
C SER A 52 -28.77 1.71 -36.27
N PHE A 53 -28.67 0.68 -37.11
CA PHE A 53 -28.22 0.77 -38.52
C PHE A 53 -29.15 1.59 -39.44
N MET A 54 -30.39 1.89 -39.02
CA MET A 54 -31.41 2.48 -39.91
C MET A 54 -31.68 3.99 -39.72
N GLY A 55 -30.89 4.69 -38.91
CA GLY A 55 -31.06 6.15 -38.69
C GLY A 55 -29.83 6.96 -39.10
N SER A 56 -30.04 8.13 -39.70
CA SER A 56 -29.00 9.17 -39.79
C SER A 56 -28.51 9.48 -38.37
N GLY A 57 -27.20 9.51 -38.15
CA GLY A 57 -26.56 9.60 -36.83
C GLY A 57 -26.80 10.89 -36.01
N GLU A 58 -27.90 11.61 -36.26
CA GLU A 58 -28.33 12.81 -35.52
C GLU A 58 -29.31 12.48 -34.37
N ASP A 59 -29.88 11.26 -34.29
CA ASP A 59 -31.06 10.99 -33.44
C ASP A 59 -30.82 10.23 -32.12
N TYR A 60 -29.58 9.92 -31.73
CA TYR A 60 -29.30 9.16 -30.49
C TYR A 60 -28.50 9.97 -29.46
N PRO A 61 -29.16 10.54 -28.43
CA PRO A 61 -28.48 11.31 -27.40
C PRO A 61 -27.57 10.41 -26.55
N TRP A 62 -26.55 10.99 -25.94
CA TRP A 62 -25.82 10.35 -24.85
C TRP A 62 -26.53 10.63 -23.52
N TRP A 63 -26.53 9.66 -22.62
CA TRP A 63 -27.02 9.82 -21.25
C TRP A 63 -26.07 9.15 -20.26
N ARG A 64 -26.21 9.51 -18.98
CA ARG A 64 -25.45 8.94 -17.86
C ARG A 64 -26.01 7.55 -17.50
N PRO A 65 -25.27 6.73 -16.73
CA PRO A 65 -25.72 5.38 -16.36
C PRO A 65 -27.09 5.30 -15.68
N ASP A 66 -27.51 6.36 -15.00
CA ASP A 66 -28.80 6.47 -14.33
C ASP A 66 -29.94 6.94 -15.26
N GLY A 67 -29.70 7.15 -16.55
CA GLY A 67 -30.71 7.66 -17.49
C GLY A 67 -30.73 9.19 -17.64
N SER A 68 -30.01 9.94 -16.79
CA SER A 68 -30.00 11.41 -16.85
C SER A 68 -29.18 11.94 -18.04
N ASN A 69 -29.51 13.13 -18.55
CA ASN A 69 -28.80 13.72 -19.69
C ASN A 69 -27.33 14.07 -19.34
N ILE A 70 -26.42 13.85 -20.29
CA ILE A 70 -25.02 14.30 -20.18
C ILE A 70 -24.81 15.57 -21.01
N ALA A 71 -24.07 16.54 -20.46
CA ALA A 71 -23.89 17.87 -21.08
C ALA A 71 -23.02 17.83 -22.35
N ALA A 72 -22.02 16.94 -22.38
CA ALA A 72 -21.14 16.75 -23.52
C ALA A 72 -20.91 15.24 -23.76
N PRO A 73 -20.93 14.77 -25.02
CA PRO A 73 -20.71 13.36 -25.33
C PRO A 73 -19.24 12.99 -25.08
N PRO A 74 -18.94 11.90 -24.36
CA PRO A 74 -17.55 11.49 -24.10
C PRO A 74 -16.85 10.94 -25.36
N ASP A 75 -17.60 10.42 -26.33
CA ASP A 75 -17.12 10.02 -27.66
C ASP A 75 -17.95 10.72 -28.76
N THR A 76 -17.28 11.48 -29.62
CA THR A 76 -17.90 12.26 -30.71
C THR A 76 -17.95 11.51 -32.04
N ARG A 77 -17.49 10.24 -32.10
CA ARG A 77 -17.54 9.42 -33.31
C ARG A 77 -18.98 9.26 -33.82
N ARG A 78 -19.15 9.35 -35.14
CA ARG A 78 -20.46 9.21 -35.82
C ARG A 78 -20.59 7.92 -36.63
N ASP A 79 -19.46 7.29 -36.94
CA ASP A 79 -19.29 6.17 -37.85
C ASP A 79 -18.98 4.86 -37.09
N LEU A 80 -19.90 3.90 -37.14
CA LEU A 80 -19.63 2.50 -36.78
C LEU A 80 -20.18 1.61 -37.90
N THR A 81 -19.30 0.83 -38.52
CA THR A 81 -19.66 -0.18 -39.52
C THR A 81 -20.08 -1.46 -38.80
N SER A 82 -21.38 -1.77 -38.77
CA SER A 82 -21.90 -3.06 -38.30
C SER A 82 -22.98 -3.53 -39.27
N GLU A 83 -22.81 -4.73 -39.83
CA GLU A 83 -23.64 -5.28 -40.92
C GLU A 83 -24.93 -5.99 -40.45
N ARG A 84 -25.41 -5.80 -39.20
CA ARG A 84 -26.52 -6.60 -38.65
C ARG A 84 -27.61 -5.78 -37.94
N ARG A 85 -28.86 -6.24 -38.08
CA ARG A 85 -30.13 -5.62 -37.62
C ARG A 85 -30.39 -5.65 -36.09
N SER A 86 -29.36 -5.67 -35.24
CA SER A 86 -29.51 -5.67 -33.78
C SER A 86 -29.37 -4.26 -33.17
N ILE A 87 -29.94 -4.02 -31.99
CA ILE A 87 -29.70 -2.78 -31.22
C ILE A 87 -28.37 -2.92 -30.46
N HIS A 88 -27.45 -2.00 -30.71
CA HIS A 88 -26.16 -1.95 -30.04
C HIS A 88 -26.10 -0.75 -29.11
N TYR A 89 -25.47 -0.92 -27.96
CA TYR A 89 -25.22 0.15 -27.02
C TYR A 89 -23.72 0.41 -26.93
N LEU A 90 -23.32 1.66 -27.10
CA LEU A 90 -21.95 2.11 -26.92
C LEU A 90 -21.81 2.66 -25.51
N PHE A 91 -20.85 2.13 -24.75
CA PHE A 91 -20.53 2.55 -23.39
C PHE A 91 -19.16 3.20 -23.37
N VAL A 92 -18.98 4.22 -22.53
CA VAL A 92 -17.68 4.85 -22.29
C VAL A 92 -17.36 4.81 -20.80
N VAL A 93 -16.16 4.36 -20.49
CA VAL A 93 -15.59 4.40 -19.14
C VAL A 93 -14.37 5.32 -19.13
N ARG A 94 -14.18 5.99 -18.00
CA ARG A 94 -13.00 6.77 -17.70
C ARG A 94 -12.16 6.01 -16.69
N ILE A 95 -10.86 5.93 -16.94
CA ILE A 95 -9.91 5.28 -16.05
C ILE A 95 -8.94 6.34 -15.49
N LYS A 96 -8.65 6.27 -14.18
CA LYS A 96 -7.65 7.10 -13.50
C LYS A 96 -6.80 6.24 -12.59
N GLY A 97 -5.55 6.62 -12.34
CA GLY A 97 -4.63 5.86 -11.47
C GLY A 97 -3.57 5.12 -12.28
N SER A 98 -3.41 3.81 -12.05
CA SER A 98 -2.38 3.01 -12.71
C SER A 98 -2.55 2.99 -14.22
N LYS A 99 -1.45 3.13 -14.95
CA LYS A 99 -1.43 3.01 -16.43
C LYS A 99 -1.28 1.57 -16.89
N ASP A 100 -0.79 0.65 -16.04
CA ASP A 100 -0.63 -0.76 -16.38
C ASP A 100 -1.83 -1.59 -15.90
N HIS A 101 -2.92 -1.52 -16.66
CA HIS A 101 -4.15 -2.24 -16.38
C HIS A 101 -4.69 -2.87 -17.68
N SER A 102 -5.39 -3.99 -17.57
CA SER A 102 -6.06 -4.64 -18.70
C SER A 102 -7.52 -4.86 -18.35
N PHE A 103 -8.39 -4.78 -19.34
CA PHE A 103 -9.83 -4.83 -19.14
C PHE A 103 -10.52 -5.56 -20.28
N LYS A 104 -11.66 -6.16 -19.97
CA LYS A 104 -12.65 -6.62 -20.95
C LYS A 104 -14.04 -6.43 -20.36
N ALA A 105 -15.03 -6.15 -21.20
CA ALA A 105 -16.42 -6.17 -20.74
C ALA A 105 -16.97 -7.60 -20.85
N ALA A 106 -17.63 -8.08 -19.81
CA ALA A 106 -18.37 -9.34 -19.84
C ALA A 106 -19.83 -9.04 -20.16
N GLY A 107 -20.39 -9.73 -21.15
CA GLY A 107 -21.77 -9.55 -21.59
C GLY A 107 -22.39 -10.85 -22.10
N LEU A 108 -23.72 -10.90 -22.19
CA LEU A 108 -24.51 -12.09 -22.57
C LEU A 108 -24.19 -12.68 -23.95
N TRP A 109 -23.44 -11.97 -24.79
CA TRP A 109 -23.03 -12.39 -26.12
C TRP A 109 -21.51 -12.22 -26.22
N ASN A 110 -20.77 -13.31 -25.95
CA ASN A 110 -19.31 -13.40 -25.77
C ASN A 110 -18.43 -12.99 -26.98
N GLU A 111 -18.97 -12.37 -28.02
CA GLU A 111 -18.24 -12.20 -29.29
C GLU A 111 -17.59 -10.83 -29.51
N ASP A 112 -17.92 -9.76 -28.78
CA ASP A 112 -17.31 -8.45 -29.03
C ASP A 112 -17.28 -7.54 -27.79
N SER A 113 -16.15 -7.48 -27.06
CA SER A 113 -16.08 -6.59 -25.88
C SER A 113 -14.67 -6.19 -25.44
N ASN A 114 -13.68 -6.19 -26.35
CA ASN A 114 -12.43 -5.48 -26.08
C ASN A 114 -12.71 -3.98 -26.06
N LEU A 115 -12.43 -3.33 -24.93
CA LEU A 115 -12.55 -1.89 -24.85
C LEU A 115 -11.50 -1.23 -25.75
N GLN A 116 -11.94 -0.26 -26.54
CA GLN A 116 -11.11 0.49 -27.47
C GLN A 116 -10.83 1.88 -26.90
N ASN A 117 -9.70 2.47 -27.28
CA ASN A 117 -9.43 3.87 -26.97
C ASN A 117 -10.46 4.76 -27.66
N VAL A 118 -10.99 5.74 -26.92
CA VAL A 118 -11.80 6.80 -27.52
C VAL A 118 -10.87 7.75 -28.27
N ILE A 119 -10.85 7.62 -29.61
CA ILE A 119 -9.98 8.41 -30.49
C ILE A 119 -10.47 9.86 -30.60
N ARG A 120 -11.80 10.08 -30.62
CA ARG A 120 -12.40 11.41 -30.77
C ARG A 120 -13.16 11.80 -29.50
N LYS A 121 -12.42 12.17 -28.47
CA LYS A 121 -12.97 12.60 -27.18
C LYS A 121 -13.78 13.90 -27.34
N GLY A 122 -14.88 14.03 -26.60
CA GLY A 122 -15.66 15.27 -26.60
C GLY A 122 -15.01 16.40 -25.80
N PRO A 123 -15.54 17.63 -25.92
CA PRO A 123 -15.05 18.78 -25.17
C PRO A 123 -15.05 18.52 -23.65
N GLY A 124 -13.91 18.74 -23.00
CA GLY A 124 -13.73 18.54 -21.56
C GLY A 124 -13.25 17.14 -21.15
N TYR A 125 -12.95 16.27 -22.12
CA TYR A 125 -12.45 14.91 -21.91
C TYR A 125 -11.07 14.67 -22.54
N GLU A 126 -10.41 15.69 -23.08
CA GLU A 126 -9.20 15.58 -23.90
C GLU A 126 -8.07 14.82 -23.19
N GLU A 127 -7.88 15.10 -21.90
CA GLU A 127 -6.84 14.51 -21.05
C GLU A 127 -7.25 13.20 -20.36
N ASP A 128 -8.53 12.82 -20.45
CA ASP A 128 -9.03 11.63 -19.74
C ASP A 128 -8.64 10.33 -20.43
N ASP A 129 -8.29 9.30 -19.67
CA ASP A 129 -8.13 7.96 -20.24
C ASP A 129 -9.50 7.32 -20.49
N LEU A 130 -10.06 7.60 -21.66
CA LEU A 130 -11.36 7.12 -22.08
C LEU A 130 -11.25 5.83 -22.89
N ARG A 131 -11.97 4.82 -22.42
CA ARG A 131 -12.15 3.54 -23.11
C ARG A 131 -13.62 3.33 -23.44
N ARG A 132 -13.91 2.68 -24.55
CA ARG A 132 -15.28 2.39 -24.99
C ARG A 132 -15.48 0.94 -25.33
N PHE A 133 -16.69 0.43 -25.16
CA PHE A 133 -17.07 -0.93 -25.54
C PHE A 133 -18.51 -0.95 -26.02
N ILE A 134 -18.88 -2.02 -26.72
CA ILE A 134 -20.21 -2.20 -27.29
C ILE A 134 -20.83 -3.44 -26.66
N LEU A 135 -22.06 -3.34 -26.18
CA LEU A 135 -22.85 -4.50 -25.76
C LEU A 135 -24.18 -4.53 -26.50
N ARG A 136 -24.79 -5.72 -26.53
CA ARG A 136 -26.10 -5.96 -27.15
C ARG A 136 -27.10 -6.32 -26.07
N PHE A 137 -28.29 -5.73 -26.17
CA PHE A 137 -29.41 -6.00 -25.28
C PHE A 137 -30.67 -6.25 -26.10
N SER A 138 -31.66 -6.91 -25.50
CA SER A 138 -32.97 -7.08 -26.12
C SER A 138 -33.62 -5.72 -26.33
N PRO A 139 -34.36 -5.50 -27.44
CA PRO A 139 -35.08 -4.23 -27.67
C PRO A 139 -36.05 -3.85 -26.54
N GLU A 140 -36.53 -4.82 -25.76
CA GLU A 140 -37.45 -4.63 -24.65
C GLU A 140 -36.76 -4.27 -23.32
N ALA A 141 -35.43 -4.40 -23.25
CA ALA A 141 -34.67 -4.12 -22.03
C ALA A 141 -34.63 -2.61 -21.73
N LYS A 142 -35.01 -2.23 -20.50
CA LYS A 142 -35.00 -0.84 -20.03
C LYS A 142 -33.80 -0.51 -19.17
N ASP A 143 -33.25 -1.53 -18.51
CA ASP A 143 -32.04 -1.47 -17.70
C ASP A 143 -31.18 -2.72 -17.95
N ALA A 144 -29.95 -2.68 -17.46
CA ALA A 144 -29.01 -3.78 -17.56
C ALA A 144 -28.00 -3.79 -16.42
N THR A 145 -27.47 -4.99 -16.14
CA THR A 145 -26.24 -5.16 -15.36
C THR A 145 -25.05 -5.21 -16.32
N LEU A 146 -24.07 -4.34 -16.11
CA LEU A 146 -22.82 -4.32 -16.87
C LEU A 146 -21.70 -4.88 -16.01
N GLN A 147 -20.83 -5.69 -16.61
CA GLN A 147 -19.69 -6.27 -15.92
C GLN A 147 -18.39 -5.90 -16.67
N LEU A 148 -17.42 -5.37 -15.94
CA LEU A 148 -16.07 -5.09 -16.44
C LEU A 148 -15.09 -5.95 -15.65
N GLU A 149 -14.35 -6.79 -16.34
CA GLU A 149 -13.28 -7.57 -15.74
C GLU A 149 -11.96 -6.82 -15.90
N MET A 150 -11.20 -6.72 -14.82
CA MET A 150 -9.97 -5.95 -14.71
C MET A 150 -8.82 -6.77 -14.16
N ALA A 151 -7.67 -6.66 -14.83
CA ALA A 151 -6.41 -7.22 -14.43
C ALA A 151 -5.46 -6.09 -14.02
N ILE A 152 -5.17 -6.01 -12.73
CA ILE A 152 -4.22 -5.06 -12.11
C ILE A 152 -3.03 -5.78 -11.45
N GLY A 153 -3.05 -7.12 -11.43
CA GLY A 153 -1.98 -7.94 -10.89
C GLY A 153 -0.70 -7.93 -11.73
N ALA A 154 0.37 -8.47 -11.15
CA ALA A 154 1.67 -8.59 -11.81
C ALA A 154 1.60 -9.49 -13.05
N TRP A 155 2.35 -9.13 -14.07
CA TRP A 155 2.54 -9.94 -15.26
C TRP A 155 3.39 -11.17 -14.96
N LYS A 156 2.94 -12.33 -15.43
CA LYS A 156 3.67 -13.60 -15.38
C LYS A 156 4.20 -13.93 -16.76
N VAL A 157 5.49 -14.24 -16.82
CA VAL A 157 6.15 -14.73 -18.03
C VAL A 157 5.60 -16.12 -18.36
N VAL A 158 5.09 -16.26 -19.57
CA VAL A 158 4.56 -17.52 -20.12
C VAL A 158 5.59 -18.15 -21.04
N GLU A 159 6.26 -17.31 -21.84
CA GLU A 159 7.34 -17.71 -22.74
C GLU A 159 8.40 -16.62 -22.77
N ASN A 160 9.66 -17.01 -22.68
CA ASN A 160 10.82 -16.09 -22.66
C ASN A 160 11.97 -16.52 -23.57
N ASN A 161 11.84 -17.63 -24.30
CA ASN A 161 12.94 -18.16 -25.12
C ASN A 161 12.89 -17.68 -26.58
N TRP A 162 12.21 -16.57 -26.88
CA TRP A 162 12.10 -16.06 -28.24
C TRP A 162 13.21 -15.06 -28.56
N SER A 163 14.43 -15.59 -28.72
CA SER A 163 15.59 -14.82 -29.18
C SER A 163 15.61 -14.70 -30.70
N LEU A 164 15.90 -13.49 -31.20
CA LEU A 164 16.04 -13.23 -32.62
C LEU A 164 17.50 -13.48 -33.05
N THR A 165 17.70 -14.34 -34.04
CA THR A 165 19.02 -14.60 -34.64
C THR A 165 19.11 -13.95 -36.01
N GLU A 166 20.33 -13.85 -36.56
CA GLU A 166 20.54 -13.36 -37.94
C GLU A 166 19.83 -14.20 -39.02
N TYR A 167 19.40 -15.42 -38.69
CA TYR A 167 18.67 -16.33 -39.57
C TYR A 167 17.15 -16.28 -39.37
N SER A 168 16.65 -15.55 -38.38
CA SER A 168 15.22 -15.45 -38.08
C SER A 168 14.56 -14.56 -39.14
N THR A 169 13.80 -15.16 -40.06
CA THR A 169 13.03 -14.40 -41.07
C THR A 169 11.54 -14.70 -40.97
N PRO A 170 10.68 -13.71 -41.28
CA PRO A 170 9.23 -13.89 -41.35
C PRO A 170 8.71 -14.90 -42.38
N TYR A 171 9.57 -15.38 -43.28
CA TYR A 171 9.22 -16.35 -44.32
C TYR A 171 9.57 -17.79 -43.95
N SER A 172 10.43 -18.00 -42.95
CA SER A 172 10.99 -19.32 -42.63
C SER A 172 10.91 -19.70 -41.14
N HIS A 173 10.50 -18.78 -40.26
CA HIS A 173 10.61 -19.00 -38.81
C HIS A 173 9.30 -18.73 -38.07
N PHE A 174 8.83 -19.74 -37.34
CA PHE A 174 7.77 -19.65 -36.34
C PHE A 174 8.37 -19.97 -34.98
N PHE A 175 8.11 -19.12 -34.00
CA PHE A 175 8.44 -19.40 -32.62
C PHE A 175 7.26 -20.13 -31.99
N VAL A 176 7.48 -21.41 -31.71
CA VAL A 176 6.51 -22.26 -31.02
C VAL A 176 6.73 -22.15 -29.51
N SER A 177 5.64 -22.15 -28.74
CA SER A 177 5.68 -22.26 -27.30
C SER A 177 5.14 -23.62 -26.85
N ARG A 178 5.43 -24.00 -25.60
CA ARG A 178 4.73 -25.10 -24.92
C ARG A 178 3.27 -24.73 -24.61
N GLU A 179 2.96 -23.44 -24.62
CA GLU A 179 1.62 -22.90 -24.48
C GLU A 179 0.95 -22.77 -25.85
N PRO A 180 -0.39 -22.71 -25.92
CA PRO A 180 -1.13 -22.63 -27.19
C PRO A 180 -1.04 -21.21 -27.79
N VAL A 181 0.19 -20.79 -28.09
CA VAL A 181 0.60 -19.50 -28.63
C VAL A 181 1.67 -19.75 -29.70
N ILE A 182 1.50 -19.12 -30.85
CA ILE A 182 2.44 -19.15 -31.97
C ILE A 182 2.78 -17.71 -32.31
N MET A 183 4.07 -17.39 -32.38
CA MET A 183 4.56 -16.12 -32.89
C MET A 183 5.18 -16.32 -34.27
N ARG A 184 4.68 -15.59 -35.27
CA ARG A 184 5.40 -15.44 -36.54
C ARG A 184 6.61 -14.54 -36.28
N CYS A 185 7.76 -14.88 -36.85
CA CYS A 185 8.97 -14.08 -36.68
C CYS A 185 8.69 -12.58 -36.94
N PRO A 186 9.07 -11.70 -35.99
CA PRO A 186 8.84 -10.26 -36.15
C PRO A 186 9.52 -9.70 -37.40
N GLU A 187 8.94 -8.63 -37.93
CA GLU A 187 9.42 -7.92 -39.11
C GLU A 187 9.75 -6.47 -38.76
N GLN A 188 10.77 -5.91 -39.41
CA GLN A 188 11.01 -4.47 -39.38
C GLN A 188 10.09 -3.77 -40.40
N GLU A 189 9.23 -2.87 -39.94
CA GLU A 189 8.37 -2.03 -40.79
C GLU A 189 8.68 -0.55 -40.55
N GLY A 190 9.53 0.03 -41.41
CA GLY A 190 10.05 1.38 -41.16
C GLY A 190 10.90 1.41 -39.88
N ASN A 191 10.55 2.31 -38.95
CA ASN A 191 11.21 2.42 -37.65
C ASN A 191 10.58 1.51 -36.57
N ASP A 192 9.57 0.72 -36.91
CA ASP A 192 8.84 -0.11 -35.97
C ASP A 192 9.20 -1.60 -36.13
N VAL A 193 9.05 -2.38 -35.06
CA VAL A 193 9.00 -3.84 -35.13
C VAL A 193 7.56 -4.31 -35.05
N VAL A 194 7.14 -5.17 -35.96
CA VAL A 194 5.80 -5.78 -35.98
C VAL A 194 5.89 -7.28 -35.76
N ALA A 195 5.17 -7.79 -34.78
CA ALA A 195 5.07 -9.21 -34.49
C ALA A 195 3.61 -9.68 -34.54
N GLU A 196 3.39 -10.88 -35.07
CA GLU A 196 2.06 -11.48 -35.15
C GLU A 196 1.98 -12.68 -34.21
N ILE A 197 1.04 -12.61 -33.26
CA ILE A 197 0.76 -13.64 -32.27
C ILE A 197 -0.59 -14.27 -32.58
N THR A 198 -0.64 -15.59 -32.63
CA THR A 198 -1.90 -16.37 -32.65
C THR A 198 -1.98 -17.20 -31.38
N GLN A 199 -3.08 -17.07 -30.63
CA GLN A 199 -3.29 -17.75 -29.35
C GLN A 199 -4.72 -18.27 -29.20
N THR A 200 -4.95 -19.26 -28.33
CA THR A 200 -6.31 -19.68 -27.93
C THR A 200 -6.78 -19.05 -26.61
N ARG A 201 -5.89 -18.35 -25.91
CA ARG A 201 -6.14 -17.76 -24.58
C ARG A 201 -7.06 -16.53 -24.66
N ARG A 202 -8.21 -16.58 -23.98
CA ARG A 202 -9.21 -15.49 -23.89
C ARG A 202 -9.42 -14.96 -22.47
N ASP A 203 -9.09 -15.81 -21.50
CA ASP A 203 -9.47 -15.59 -20.12
C ASP A 203 -8.41 -14.88 -19.28
N ASP A 204 -7.22 -14.69 -19.87
CA ASP A 204 -6.15 -13.86 -19.31
C ASP A 204 -5.92 -12.63 -20.19
N ALA A 205 -5.51 -11.53 -19.57
CA ALA A 205 -4.89 -10.44 -20.32
C ALA A 205 -3.50 -10.89 -20.76
N THR A 206 -3.18 -10.65 -22.03
CA THR A 206 -1.91 -11.07 -22.65
C THR A 206 -1.19 -9.87 -23.25
N ARG A 207 0.15 -9.86 -23.17
CA ARG A 207 0.98 -8.88 -23.87
C ARG A 207 2.25 -9.53 -24.42
N LEU A 208 2.82 -8.88 -25.42
CA LEU A 208 4.17 -9.15 -25.91
C LEU A 208 5.05 -7.97 -25.53
N ILE A 209 6.19 -8.24 -24.89
CA ILE A 209 7.22 -7.23 -24.64
C ILE A 209 8.51 -7.60 -25.38
N ALA A 210 9.26 -6.58 -25.78
CA ALA A 210 10.61 -6.75 -26.30
C ALA A 210 11.60 -6.27 -25.25
N ILE A 211 12.61 -7.10 -24.97
CA ILE A 211 13.75 -6.71 -24.14
C ILE A 211 14.90 -6.43 -25.08
N ASP A 212 15.43 -5.20 -25.03
CA ASP A 212 16.58 -4.83 -25.84
C ASP A 212 17.90 -5.33 -25.23
N ARG A 213 18.99 -5.19 -25.98
CA ARG A 213 20.33 -5.63 -25.55
C ARG A 213 20.88 -4.85 -24.36
N GLU A 214 20.32 -3.68 -24.07
CA GLU A 214 20.63 -2.87 -22.88
C GLU A 214 19.72 -3.22 -21.69
N LYS A 215 18.82 -4.21 -21.87
CA LYS A 215 17.84 -4.70 -20.89
C LYS A 215 16.71 -3.72 -20.59
N ASN A 216 16.44 -2.76 -21.48
CA ASN A 216 15.22 -1.95 -21.38
C ASN A 216 14.01 -2.76 -21.90
N ILE A 217 12.86 -2.50 -21.29
CA ILE A 217 11.59 -3.15 -21.63
C ILE A 217 10.78 -2.24 -22.55
N HIS A 218 10.39 -2.77 -23.70
CA HIS A 218 9.54 -2.09 -24.68
C HIS A 218 8.18 -2.79 -24.75
N THR A 219 7.09 -2.03 -24.60
CA THR A 219 5.71 -2.55 -24.70
C THR A 219 5.14 -2.32 -26.09
N SER A 220 4.45 -3.32 -26.65
CA SER A 220 3.81 -3.18 -27.95
C SER A 220 2.45 -2.50 -27.89
N ASP A 221 2.12 -1.72 -28.92
CA ASP A 221 0.74 -1.43 -29.29
C ASP A 221 0.08 -2.68 -29.90
N ILE A 222 -1.15 -3.00 -29.48
CA ILE A 222 -1.84 -4.22 -29.88
C ILE A 222 -3.02 -3.89 -30.78
N LYS A 223 -3.08 -4.54 -31.96
CA LYS A 223 -4.21 -4.52 -32.87
C LYS A 223 -4.74 -5.93 -33.08
N ARG A 224 -6.06 -6.11 -32.99
CA ARG A 224 -6.71 -7.39 -33.29
C ARG A 224 -6.64 -7.66 -34.80
N GLY A 225 -6.00 -8.76 -35.19
CA GLY A 225 -5.73 -9.14 -36.59
C GLY A 225 -6.75 -10.11 -37.18
N GLY A 226 -7.64 -10.70 -36.38
CA GLY A 226 -8.68 -11.64 -36.81
C GLY A 226 -9.03 -12.67 -35.73
N GLU A 227 -10.14 -13.38 -35.92
CA GLU A 227 -10.61 -14.46 -35.06
C GLU A 227 -11.20 -15.59 -35.90
N SER A 228 -10.90 -16.84 -35.57
CA SER A 228 -11.52 -18.02 -36.18
C SER A 228 -11.38 -19.24 -35.27
N ALA A 229 -12.48 -19.98 -35.03
CA ALA A 229 -12.48 -21.30 -34.37
C ALA A 229 -11.52 -21.38 -33.16
N ASP A 230 -11.77 -20.53 -32.16
CA ASP A 230 -11.01 -20.39 -30.91
C ASP A 230 -9.60 -19.76 -31.02
N LEU A 231 -9.13 -19.43 -32.23
CA LEU A 231 -7.87 -18.71 -32.43
C LEU A 231 -8.10 -17.20 -32.46
N LEU A 232 -7.35 -16.50 -31.63
CA LEU A 232 -7.22 -15.05 -31.59
C LEU A 232 -5.89 -14.63 -32.18
N ARG A 233 -5.94 -13.70 -33.13
CA ARG A 233 -4.76 -13.14 -33.77
C ARG A 233 -4.55 -11.70 -33.32
N TYR A 234 -3.38 -11.41 -32.77
CA TYR A 234 -2.92 -10.09 -32.39
C TYR A 234 -1.72 -9.67 -33.21
N ILE A 235 -1.71 -8.41 -33.63
CA ILE A 235 -0.60 -7.72 -34.27
C ILE A 235 -0.03 -6.77 -33.24
N HIS A 236 1.20 -7.02 -32.82
CA HIS A 236 1.97 -6.25 -31.88
C HIS A 236 2.90 -5.31 -32.65
N ARG A 237 2.90 -4.02 -32.31
CA ARG A 237 3.80 -3.03 -32.91
C ARG A 237 4.63 -2.35 -31.82
N PHE A 238 5.95 -2.44 -31.94
CA PHE A 238 6.89 -1.72 -31.09
C PHE A 238 7.37 -0.49 -31.86
N VAL A 239 6.98 0.69 -31.38
CA VAL A 239 7.27 1.98 -32.05
C VAL A 239 8.71 2.38 -31.80
N ASP A 240 9.39 2.89 -32.82
CA ASP A 240 10.77 3.40 -32.75
C ASP A 240 11.77 2.38 -32.19
N LEU A 241 11.62 1.10 -32.54
CA LEU A 241 12.49 0.00 -32.15
C LEU A 241 13.10 -0.65 -33.40
N GLU A 242 14.43 -0.85 -33.38
CA GLU A 242 15.10 -1.62 -34.42
C GLU A 242 15.24 -3.09 -33.98
N ILE A 243 14.85 -4.02 -34.85
CA ILE A 243 14.86 -5.46 -34.59
C ILE A 243 16.25 -5.98 -34.16
N LYS A 244 17.33 -5.38 -34.67
CA LYS A 244 18.71 -5.75 -34.33
C LYS A 244 19.09 -5.42 -32.89
N ASN A 245 18.37 -4.50 -32.26
CA ASN A 245 18.60 -4.07 -30.88
C ASN A 245 17.82 -4.94 -29.88
N ILE A 246 16.88 -5.78 -30.36
CA ILE A 246 16.16 -6.73 -29.53
C ILE A 246 17.09 -7.88 -29.13
N ASP A 247 17.11 -8.20 -27.84
CA ASP A 247 17.77 -9.37 -27.27
C ASP A 247 16.83 -10.58 -27.35
N HIS A 248 15.63 -10.43 -26.80
CA HIS A 248 14.57 -11.44 -26.87
C HIS A 248 13.18 -10.83 -26.66
N LEU A 249 12.15 -11.60 -26.97
CA LEU A 249 10.75 -11.26 -26.75
C LEU A 249 10.18 -12.15 -25.63
N GLU A 250 9.33 -11.56 -24.81
CA GLU A 250 8.58 -12.30 -23.80
C GLU A 250 7.08 -12.19 -24.05
N PHE A 251 6.41 -13.33 -24.03
CA PHE A 251 4.97 -13.41 -23.96
C PHE A 251 4.54 -13.52 -22.50
N GLN A 252 3.74 -12.56 -22.06
CA GLN A 252 3.32 -12.45 -20.67
C GLN A 252 1.81 -12.50 -20.55
N LYS A 253 1.32 -13.02 -19.41
CA LYS A 253 -0.10 -13.04 -19.06
C LYS A 253 -0.34 -12.47 -17.67
N ARG A 254 -1.56 -11.99 -17.43
CA ARG A 254 -2.08 -11.72 -16.08
C ARG A 254 -3.58 -12.00 -16.04
N SER A 255 -4.05 -12.43 -14.89
CA SER A 255 -5.45 -12.83 -14.72
C SER A 255 -6.34 -11.63 -14.44
N PHE A 256 -7.60 -11.70 -14.90
CA PHE A 256 -8.60 -10.69 -14.56
C PHE A 256 -9.13 -10.92 -13.15
N ASP A 257 -8.39 -10.40 -12.17
CA ASP A 257 -8.63 -10.69 -10.75
C ASP A 257 -9.84 -9.94 -10.16
N TYR A 258 -10.36 -8.91 -10.85
CA TYR A 258 -11.43 -8.05 -10.36
C TYR A 258 -12.57 -7.96 -11.38
N ARG A 259 -13.81 -7.96 -10.90
CA ARG A 259 -15.02 -7.72 -11.66
C ARG A 259 -15.75 -6.51 -11.07
N ILE A 260 -15.91 -5.47 -11.86
CA ILE A 260 -16.68 -4.28 -11.53
C ILE A 260 -18.07 -4.45 -12.13
N ILE A 261 -19.10 -4.45 -11.28
CA ILE A 261 -20.48 -4.68 -11.66
C ILE A 261 -21.24 -3.37 -11.50
N PHE A 262 -21.84 -2.88 -12.59
CA PHE A 262 -22.78 -1.77 -12.59
C PHE A 262 -24.19 -2.34 -12.73
N GLU A 263 -24.93 -2.44 -11.64
CA GLU A 263 -26.31 -2.93 -11.64
C GLU A 263 -27.29 -1.79 -11.94
N ASN A 264 -28.42 -2.13 -12.56
CA ASN A 264 -29.50 -1.20 -12.90
C ASN A 264 -29.07 -0.02 -13.79
N VAL A 265 -28.17 -0.23 -14.75
CA VAL A 265 -27.79 0.80 -15.72
C VAL A 265 -28.93 1.02 -16.70
N SER A 266 -29.40 2.26 -16.81
CA SER A 266 -30.50 2.64 -17.70
C SER A 266 -30.10 2.55 -19.17
N LEU A 267 -30.86 1.79 -19.96
CA LEU A 267 -30.70 1.65 -21.40
C LEU A 267 -31.55 2.66 -22.20
N GLN A 268 -32.21 3.62 -21.53
CA GLN A 268 -33.06 4.62 -22.18
C GLN A 268 -32.83 6.02 -21.59
N PRO A 269 -32.68 7.05 -22.43
CA PRO A 269 -32.57 8.42 -21.94
C PRO A 269 -33.86 8.81 -21.21
N GLY A 270 -33.73 9.43 -20.04
CA GLY A 270 -34.85 9.86 -19.19
C GLY A 270 -35.50 8.74 -18.35
N HIS A 271 -35.08 7.48 -18.50
CA HIS A 271 -35.51 6.41 -17.60
C HIS A 271 -34.59 6.37 -16.38
N GLU A 272 -34.99 7.04 -15.30
CA GLU A 272 -34.18 7.13 -14.08
C GLU A 272 -34.06 5.79 -13.35
N THR A 273 -32.83 5.35 -13.11
CA THR A 273 -32.52 4.12 -12.37
C THR A 273 -31.55 4.37 -11.23
N GLN A 274 -31.61 3.54 -10.18
CA GLN A 274 -30.64 3.58 -9.09
C GLN A 274 -29.47 2.64 -9.38
N VAL A 275 -28.45 3.18 -10.05
CA VAL A 275 -27.23 2.42 -10.38
C VAL A 275 -26.47 2.06 -9.11
N GLN A 276 -26.12 0.78 -8.98
CA GLN A 276 -25.25 0.30 -7.91
C GLN A 276 -23.93 -0.18 -8.50
N VAL A 277 -22.82 0.16 -7.86
CA VAL A 277 -21.48 -0.27 -8.28
C VAL A 277 -20.92 -1.23 -7.25
N LYS A 278 -20.54 -2.43 -7.69
CA LYS A 278 -19.91 -3.47 -6.85
C LYS A 278 -18.55 -3.84 -7.43
N ILE A 279 -17.63 -4.19 -6.55
CA ILE A 279 -16.33 -4.74 -6.93
C ILE A 279 -16.27 -6.14 -6.31
N GLU A 280 -16.09 -7.14 -7.16
CA GLU A 280 -15.88 -8.52 -6.76
C GLU A 280 -14.46 -8.92 -7.16
N LYS A 281 -13.78 -9.70 -6.31
CA LYS A 281 -12.49 -10.30 -6.65
C LYS A 281 -12.74 -11.76 -7.02
N THR A 282 -12.33 -12.20 -8.20
CA THR A 282 -12.38 -13.63 -8.56
C THR A 282 -11.51 -14.39 -7.56
N GLY A 283 -12.13 -15.24 -6.75
CA GLY A 283 -11.43 -15.99 -5.73
C GLY A 283 -10.77 -17.22 -6.33
N SER A 284 -9.45 -17.31 -6.27
CA SER A 284 -8.76 -18.60 -6.26
C SER A 284 -9.35 -19.46 -5.13
N LEU A 285 -9.66 -20.74 -5.40
CA LEU A 285 -10.08 -21.67 -4.36
C LEU A 285 -8.90 -22.28 -3.62
N LEU A 286 -7.65 -22.03 -4.04
CA LEU A 286 -6.46 -22.59 -3.39
C LEU A 286 -6.47 -22.36 -1.87
N ASN A 287 -6.26 -23.46 -1.14
CA ASN A 287 -6.27 -23.55 0.32
C ASN A 287 -7.63 -23.22 0.98
N ARG A 288 -8.72 -23.22 0.21
CA ARG A 288 -10.08 -23.07 0.74
C ARG A 288 -10.80 -24.40 0.71
N GLN A 289 -11.83 -24.51 1.55
CA GLN A 289 -12.77 -25.61 1.49
C GLN A 289 -13.46 -25.63 0.13
N LEU A 290 -13.64 -26.81 -0.44
CA LEU A 290 -14.42 -27.01 -1.65
C LEU A 290 -15.84 -26.42 -1.48
N PRO A 291 -16.35 -25.61 -2.41
CA PRO A 291 -17.73 -25.14 -2.36
C PRO A 291 -18.75 -26.27 -2.39
N GLU A 292 -19.93 -26.01 -1.82
CA GLU A 292 -21.06 -26.94 -1.91
C GLU A 292 -21.63 -27.00 -3.33
N PHE A 293 -22.23 -28.13 -3.70
CA PHE A 293 -22.76 -28.41 -5.04
C PHE A 293 -24.20 -27.88 -5.25
N ASP A 294 -24.67 -26.93 -4.43
CA ASP A 294 -26.07 -26.48 -4.39
C ASP A 294 -26.60 -25.97 -5.76
N ASP A 295 -25.75 -25.31 -6.55
CA ASP A 295 -26.09 -24.79 -7.88
C ASP A 295 -25.76 -25.79 -9.03
N ILE A 296 -25.32 -27.00 -8.69
CA ILE A 296 -24.89 -28.05 -9.63
C ILE A 296 -25.77 -29.28 -9.43
N LYS A 297 -26.59 -29.60 -10.44
CA LYS A 297 -27.37 -30.84 -10.45
C LYS A 297 -26.48 -32.03 -10.67
N ILE A 298 -26.08 -32.67 -9.59
CA ILE A 298 -25.26 -33.87 -9.63
C ILE A 298 -25.70 -34.86 -8.55
N ASN A 299 -25.62 -36.15 -8.88
CA ASN A 299 -25.78 -37.20 -7.89
C ASN A 299 -24.42 -37.49 -7.22
N PHE A 300 -23.90 -36.49 -6.51
CA PHE A 300 -22.64 -36.54 -5.80
C PHE A 300 -22.71 -35.68 -4.54
N SER A 301 -22.17 -36.17 -3.43
CA SER A 301 -22.05 -35.40 -2.19
C SER A 301 -20.62 -35.53 -1.66
N PRO A 302 -19.88 -34.41 -1.53
CA PRO A 302 -18.53 -34.43 -0.95
C PRO A 302 -18.51 -35.10 0.43
N ALA A 303 -19.51 -34.80 1.28
CA ALA A 303 -19.61 -35.34 2.63
C ALA A 303 -19.71 -36.88 2.70
N ALA A 304 -20.13 -37.54 1.61
CA ALA A 304 -20.19 -39.00 1.50
C ALA A 304 -18.82 -39.63 1.17
N GLU A 305 -17.88 -38.87 0.57
CA GLU A 305 -16.54 -39.32 0.17
C GLU A 305 -15.48 -38.94 1.22
N LYS A 306 -15.72 -39.30 2.49
CA LYS A 306 -14.77 -39.04 3.58
C LYS A 306 -13.43 -39.71 3.28
N GLN A 307 -12.32 -38.98 3.50
CA GLN A 307 -10.93 -39.45 3.36
C GLN A 307 -10.45 -39.72 1.92
N LYS A 308 -11.20 -39.29 0.89
CA LYS A 308 -10.74 -39.31 -0.51
C LYS A 308 -10.53 -37.88 -0.99
N ALA A 309 -9.50 -37.72 -1.81
CA ALA A 309 -9.32 -36.50 -2.61
C ALA A 309 -10.38 -36.45 -3.71
N ILE A 310 -10.78 -35.25 -4.13
CA ILE A 310 -11.79 -35.03 -5.17
C ILE A 310 -11.11 -34.30 -6.32
N LEU A 311 -11.23 -34.86 -7.52
CA LEU A 311 -10.84 -34.22 -8.78
C LEU A 311 -12.11 -33.77 -9.50
N ILE A 312 -12.32 -32.46 -9.59
CA ILE A 312 -13.44 -31.87 -10.31
C ILE A 312 -12.97 -31.36 -11.67
N CYS A 313 -13.70 -31.70 -12.71
CA CYS A 313 -13.51 -31.17 -14.05
C CYS A 313 -14.73 -30.37 -14.49
N PHE A 314 -14.61 -29.04 -14.58
CA PHE A 314 -15.57 -28.23 -15.33
C PHE A 314 -15.25 -28.37 -16.81
N PHE A 315 -16.24 -28.72 -17.62
CA PHE A 315 -16.05 -28.98 -19.05
C PHE A 315 -17.26 -28.53 -19.86
N ASP A 316 -17.07 -28.35 -21.17
CA ASP A 316 -18.16 -28.16 -22.12
C ASP A 316 -18.13 -29.21 -23.23
N LEU A 317 -19.19 -30.02 -23.33
CA LEU A 317 -19.38 -31.01 -24.39
C LEU A 317 -19.21 -30.47 -25.80
N ASN A 318 -19.47 -29.19 -26.05
CA ASN A 318 -19.29 -28.59 -27.38
C ASN A 318 -17.81 -28.34 -27.70
N GLN A 319 -16.94 -28.24 -26.70
CA GLN A 319 -15.51 -27.99 -26.88
C GLN A 319 -14.71 -29.28 -27.02
N ARG A 320 -13.92 -29.36 -28.11
CA ARG A 320 -13.05 -30.51 -28.36
C ARG A 320 -12.02 -30.75 -27.22
N PRO A 321 -11.34 -29.73 -26.66
CA PRO A 321 -10.42 -29.93 -25.53
C PRO A 321 -11.12 -30.49 -24.30
N SER A 322 -12.33 -30.01 -23.99
CA SER A 322 -13.17 -30.50 -22.89
C SER A 322 -13.55 -31.98 -23.06
N ARG A 323 -14.03 -32.36 -24.26
CA ARG A 323 -14.32 -33.78 -24.57
C ARG A 323 -13.09 -34.66 -24.41
N HIS A 324 -11.94 -34.20 -24.90
CA HIS A 324 -10.68 -34.93 -24.76
C HIS A 324 -10.31 -35.13 -23.29
N CYS A 325 -10.38 -34.07 -22.47
CA CYS A 325 -10.11 -34.15 -21.03
C CYS A 325 -10.98 -35.19 -20.33
N ILE A 326 -12.30 -35.17 -20.56
CA ILE A 326 -13.23 -36.14 -19.95
C ILE A 326 -12.93 -37.58 -20.39
N THR A 327 -12.63 -37.81 -21.68
CA THR A 327 -12.26 -39.14 -22.15
C THR A 327 -10.93 -39.62 -21.55
N GLU A 328 -9.95 -38.74 -21.39
CA GLU A 328 -8.68 -39.09 -20.72
C GLU A 328 -8.87 -39.39 -19.23
N LEU A 329 -9.72 -38.61 -18.53
CA LEU A 329 -10.09 -38.91 -17.15
C LEU A 329 -10.79 -40.27 -17.04
N ALA A 330 -11.67 -40.61 -17.99
CA ALA A 330 -12.35 -41.91 -18.01
C ALA A 330 -11.36 -43.08 -18.17
N LYS A 331 -10.33 -42.93 -18.99
CA LYS A 331 -9.24 -43.93 -19.11
C LYS A 331 -8.43 -44.07 -17.84
N LYS A 332 -8.27 -42.99 -17.08
CA LYS A 332 -7.46 -42.96 -15.84
C LYS A 332 -8.26 -43.25 -14.57
N VAL A 333 -9.59 -43.35 -14.64
CA VAL A 333 -10.45 -43.43 -13.44
C VAL A 333 -10.08 -44.57 -12.49
N GLU A 334 -9.71 -45.74 -13.02
CA GLU A 334 -9.41 -46.91 -12.18
C GLU A 334 -8.11 -46.68 -11.41
N LYS A 335 -7.11 -46.10 -12.07
CA LYS A 335 -5.85 -45.68 -11.45
C LYS A 335 -6.09 -44.58 -10.40
N LEU A 336 -6.89 -43.57 -10.73
CA LEU A 336 -7.25 -42.50 -9.80
C LEU A 336 -8.00 -43.04 -8.57
N SER A 337 -8.90 -44.00 -8.77
CA SER A 337 -9.61 -44.67 -7.69
C SER A 337 -8.67 -45.49 -6.79
N GLN A 338 -7.64 -46.13 -7.35
CA GLN A 338 -6.60 -46.84 -6.58
C GLN A 338 -5.75 -45.86 -5.74
N GLU A 339 -5.60 -44.62 -6.20
CA GLU A 339 -4.91 -43.53 -5.50
C GLU A 339 -5.82 -42.77 -4.51
N ASN A 340 -7.03 -43.28 -4.23
CA ASN A 340 -8.06 -42.66 -3.37
C ASN A 340 -8.52 -41.27 -3.86
N ILE A 341 -8.63 -41.10 -5.18
CA ILE A 341 -9.16 -39.89 -5.82
C ILE A 341 -10.50 -40.21 -6.47
N THR A 342 -11.54 -39.47 -6.09
CA THR A 342 -12.86 -39.53 -6.71
C THR A 342 -12.95 -38.47 -7.79
N VAL A 343 -13.31 -38.87 -9.01
CA VAL A 343 -13.47 -37.95 -10.15
C VAL A 343 -14.93 -37.50 -10.24
N VAL A 344 -15.14 -36.21 -10.50
CA VAL A 344 -16.44 -35.60 -10.70
C VAL A 344 -16.34 -34.65 -11.89
N ALA A 345 -17.31 -34.68 -12.80
CA ALA A 345 -17.36 -33.75 -13.92
C ALA A 345 -18.59 -32.86 -13.85
N VAL A 346 -18.44 -31.60 -14.25
CA VAL A 346 -19.50 -30.58 -14.25
C VAL A 346 -19.59 -29.98 -15.64
N GLN A 347 -20.70 -30.23 -16.33
CA GLN A 347 -21.01 -29.59 -17.59
C GLN A 347 -21.33 -28.11 -17.31
N ALA A 348 -20.42 -27.24 -17.75
CA ALA A 348 -20.41 -25.82 -17.42
C ALA A 348 -21.33 -24.96 -18.30
N SER A 349 -21.85 -25.52 -19.40
CA SER A 349 -22.75 -24.84 -20.33
C SER A 349 -24.00 -25.66 -20.62
N LYS A 350 -25.13 -24.98 -20.85
CA LYS A 350 -26.40 -25.63 -21.22
C LYS A 350 -26.27 -26.46 -22.50
N VAL A 351 -26.46 -27.77 -22.33
CA VAL A 351 -26.61 -28.72 -23.43
C VAL A 351 -27.92 -29.48 -23.22
N ALA A 352 -28.59 -29.86 -24.30
CA ALA A 352 -29.79 -30.67 -24.18
C ALA A 352 -29.49 -31.97 -23.42
N ASP A 353 -30.20 -32.22 -22.32
CA ASP A 353 -30.03 -33.40 -21.43
C ASP A 353 -29.89 -34.72 -22.19
N LYS A 354 -30.65 -34.86 -23.28
CA LYS A 354 -30.61 -36.05 -24.14
C LYS A 354 -29.25 -36.24 -24.83
N ALA A 355 -28.69 -35.18 -25.42
CA ALA A 355 -27.41 -35.23 -26.11
C ALA A 355 -26.24 -35.48 -25.14
N SER A 356 -26.30 -34.86 -23.94
CA SER A 356 -25.32 -35.10 -22.88
C SER A 356 -25.34 -36.56 -22.41
N LYS A 357 -26.51 -37.10 -22.07
CA LYS A 357 -26.64 -38.52 -21.64
C LYS A 357 -26.22 -39.52 -22.71
N GLU A 358 -26.58 -39.27 -23.97
CA GLU A 358 -26.15 -40.11 -25.11
C GLU A 358 -24.63 -40.10 -25.26
N TRP A 359 -23.98 -38.94 -25.19
CA TRP A 359 -22.53 -38.83 -25.29
C TRP A 359 -21.81 -39.51 -24.12
N LEU A 360 -22.29 -39.32 -22.88
CA LEU A 360 -21.74 -39.96 -21.69
C LEU A 360 -21.84 -41.50 -21.78
N THR A 361 -22.97 -42.01 -22.27
CA THR A 361 -23.20 -43.45 -22.47
C THR A 361 -22.28 -44.01 -23.56
N GLN A 362 -22.16 -43.33 -24.69
CA GLN A 362 -21.31 -43.75 -25.81
C GLN A 362 -19.82 -43.82 -25.45
N ASN A 363 -19.37 -42.92 -24.57
CA ASN A 363 -17.97 -42.84 -24.14
C ASN A 363 -17.70 -43.61 -22.84
N ASN A 364 -18.69 -44.36 -22.32
CA ASN A 364 -18.59 -45.16 -21.10
C ASN A 364 -18.02 -44.37 -19.91
N ILE A 365 -18.51 -43.15 -19.67
CA ILE A 365 -18.01 -42.29 -18.60
C ILE A 365 -18.39 -42.89 -17.23
N PRO A 366 -17.41 -43.32 -16.40
CA PRO A 366 -17.66 -44.16 -15.24
C PRO A 366 -17.83 -43.39 -13.92
N PHE A 367 -17.83 -42.06 -13.96
CA PHE A 367 -17.90 -41.18 -12.79
C PHE A 367 -19.10 -40.21 -12.87
N PRO A 368 -19.53 -39.63 -11.73
CA PRO A 368 -20.64 -38.70 -11.69
C PRO A 368 -20.39 -37.48 -12.59
N VAL A 369 -21.39 -37.16 -13.41
CA VAL A 369 -21.40 -35.97 -14.25
C VAL A 369 -22.64 -35.15 -13.90
N GLY A 370 -22.41 -33.92 -13.47
CA GLY A 370 -23.45 -32.94 -13.16
C GLY A 370 -23.59 -31.86 -14.22
N MET A 371 -24.59 -31.00 -14.05
CA MET A 371 -24.80 -29.81 -14.87
C MET A 371 -25.18 -28.63 -14.00
N ILE A 372 -24.70 -27.44 -14.35
CA ILE A 372 -25.09 -26.20 -13.65
C ILE A 372 -26.58 -25.93 -13.90
N GLU A 373 -27.37 -25.72 -12.83
CA GLU A 373 -28.81 -25.41 -12.92
C GLU A 373 -29.14 -23.91 -12.84
N GLY A 374 -28.17 -23.09 -12.42
CA GLY A 374 -28.31 -21.64 -12.24
C GLY A 374 -27.67 -20.77 -13.32
N ASP A 375 -27.21 -19.59 -12.90
CA ASP A 375 -26.40 -18.68 -13.72
C ASP A 375 -24.99 -19.28 -13.92
N GLU A 376 -24.71 -19.73 -15.15
CA GLU A 376 -23.44 -20.38 -15.51
C GLU A 376 -22.23 -19.54 -15.15
N GLU A 377 -22.29 -18.22 -15.37
CA GLU A 377 -21.18 -17.30 -15.11
C GLU A 377 -20.98 -17.08 -13.61
N LYS A 378 -22.07 -16.99 -12.84
CA LYS A 378 -22.00 -16.89 -11.38
C LYS A 378 -21.40 -18.16 -10.75
N VAL A 379 -21.81 -19.33 -11.22
CA VAL A 379 -21.28 -20.60 -10.70
C VAL A 379 -19.82 -20.78 -11.09
N LYS A 380 -19.45 -20.56 -12.36
CA LYS A 380 -18.05 -20.56 -12.79
C LYS A 380 -17.20 -19.60 -11.95
N PHE A 381 -17.70 -18.40 -11.69
CA PHE A 381 -17.04 -17.40 -10.86
C PHE A 381 -16.82 -17.89 -9.42
N ASN A 382 -17.87 -18.41 -8.76
CA ASN A 382 -17.79 -18.91 -7.39
C ASN A 382 -16.83 -20.10 -7.26
N TRP A 383 -16.71 -20.89 -8.32
CA TRP A 383 -15.83 -22.05 -8.40
C TRP A 383 -14.42 -21.71 -8.91
N GLY A 384 -14.09 -20.42 -9.10
CA GLY A 384 -12.79 -19.98 -9.60
C GLY A 384 -12.46 -20.52 -11.00
N VAL A 385 -13.46 -20.87 -11.80
CA VAL A 385 -13.31 -21.44 -13.14
C VAL A 385 -12.91 -20.33 -14.10
N GLN A 386 -11.65 -20.36 -14.54
CA GLN A 386 -11.12 -19.35 -15.46
C GLN A 386 -11.10 -19.81 -16.92
N GLY A 387 -11.27 -21.10 -17.22
CA GLY A 387 -11.28 -21.61 -18.59
C GLY A 387 -11.76 -23.05 -18.65
N LEU A 388 -12.14 -23.56 -19.82
CA LEU A 388 -12.64 -24.94 -19.96
C LEU A 388 -11.71 -25.77 -20.87
N PRO A 389 -11.34 -27.00 -20.49
CA PRO A 389 -11.64 -27.64 -19.21
C PRO A 389 -10.89 -27.00 -18.04
N TRP A 390 -11.53 -26.96 -16.86
CA TRP A 390 -10.90 -26.53 -15.61
C TRP A 390 -10.81 -27.71 -14.65
N LEU A 391 -9.61 -28.03 -14.18
CA LEU A 391 -9.41 -29.07 -13.19
C LEU A 391 -9.17 -28.46 -11.81
N ILE A 392 -9.83 -29.00 -10.79
CA ILE A 392 -9.65 -28.67 -9.39
C ILE A 392 -9.37 -29.98 -8.66
N LEU A 393 -8.29 -30.02 -7.89
CA LEU A 393 -7.88 -31.18 -7.11
C LEU A 393 -7.83 -30.79 -5.62
N THR A 394 -8.57 -31.54 -4.80
CA THR A 394 -8.59 -31.37 -3.35
C THR A 394 -7.72 -32.41 -2.65
N ASP A 395 -7.41 -32.16 -1.37
CA ASP A 395 -6.94 -33.20 -0.46
C ASP A 395 -8.09 -33.98 0.19
N LYS A 396 -7.75 -34.86 1.14
CA LYS A 396 -8.70 -35.72 1.86
C LYS A 396 -9.64 -34.98 2.81
N ASP A 397 -9.31 -33.74 3.16
CA ASP A 397 -10.13 -32.82 3.95
C ASP A 397 -11.00 -31.92 3.04
N HIS A 398 -10.95 -32.19 1.73
CA HIS A 398 -11.63 -31.45 0.68
C HIS A 398 -11.21 -29.98 0.61
N ILE A 399 -9.97 -29.69 1.00
CA ILE A 399 -9.33 -28.39 0.79
C ILE A 399 -8.72 -28.41 -0.61
N VAL A 400 -9.00 -27.39 -1.42
CA VAL A 400 -8.45 -27.28 -2.77
C VAL A 400 -6.94 -27.03 -2.69
N ARG A 401 -6.15 -27.91 -3.32
CA ARG A 401 -4.68 -27.83 -3.34
C ARG A 401 -4.12 -27.42 -4.68
N VAL A 402 -4.84 -27.72 -5.75
CA VAL A 402 -4.47 -27.36 -7.11
C VAL A 402 -5.73 -27.00 -7.88
N GLU A 403 -5.66 -25.95 -8.70
CA GLU A 403 -6.73 -25.58 -9.62
C GLU A 403 -6.11 -25.09 -10.94
N GLY A 404 -6.85 -25.19 -12.04
CA GLY A 404 -6.48 -24.58 -13.32
C GLY A 404 -5.31 -25.23 -14.06
N PHE A 405 -5.16 -26.54 -13.94
CA PHE A 405 -4.10 -27.32 -14.59
C PHE A 405 -4.65 -28.21 -15.72
N ALA A 406 -3.79 -28.64 -16.63
CA ALA A 406 -4.15 -29.50 -17.75
C ALA A 406 -4.14 -31.00 -17.38
N VAL A 407 -4.86 -31.83 -18.15
CA VAL A 407 -5.04 -33.27 -17.84
C VAL A 407 -3.74 -34.09 -17.96
N ASP A 408 -2.79 -33.61 -18.76
CA ASP A 408 -1.44 -34.18 -18.90
C ASP A 408 -0.56 -33.88 -17.67
N GLU A 409 -0.77 -32.73 -17.01
CA GLU A 409 -0.12 -32.41 -15.73
C GLU A 409 -0.69 -33.21 -14.54
N LEU A 410 -1.84 -33.87 -14.70
CA LEU A 410 -2.57 -34.51 -13.59
C LEU A 410 -1.71 -35.48 -12.78
N GLU A 411 -0.87 -36.30 -13.43
CA GLU A 411 -0.03 -37.26 -12.71
C GLU A 411 1.07 -36.58 -11.89
N GLU A 412 1.60 -35.45 -12.38
CA GLU A 412 2.54 -34.64 -11.63
C GLU A 412 1.87 -33.98 -10.42
N LYS A 413 0.68 -33.39 -10.64
CA LYS A 413 -0.08 -32.75 -9.55
C LYS A 413 -0.50 -33.76 -8.49
N ILE A 414 -0.89 -34.97 -8.90
CA ILE A 414 -1.18 -36.04 -7.95
C ILE A 414 0.09 -36.44 -7.22
N LYS A 415 1.23 -36.68 -7.88
CA LYS A 415 2.48 -36.97 -7.16
C LYS A 415 2.84 -35.89 -6.14
N VAL A 416 2.61 -34.61 -6.46
CA VAL A 416 2.80 -33.51 -5.50
C VAL A 416 1.79 -33.59 -4.36
N LEU A 417 0.53 -33.90 -4.64
CA LEU A 417 -0.52 -34.11 -3.62
C LEU A 417 -0.23 -35.34 -2.74
N THR A 418 0.20 -36.45 -3.32
CA THR A 418 0.56 -37.69 -2.60
C THR A 418 1.85 -37.48 -1.83
N ALA A 419 2.85 -36.78 -2.36
CA ALA A 419 4.04 -36.39 -1.61
C ALA A 419 3.74 -35.38 -0.49
N ALA A 420 2.75 -34.50 -0.67
CA ALA A 420 2.26 -33.59 0.37
C ALA A 420 1.42 -34.35 1.43
N SER A 421 0.62 -35.33 1.00
CA SER A 421 -0.23 -36.19 1.85
C SER A 421 0.58 -37.28 2.55
N GLU A 422 1.68 -37.76 1.97
CA GLU A 422 2.67 -38.66 2.55
C GLU A 422 3.60 -37.88 3.46
N LYS A 423 3.93 -36.62 3.14
CA LYS A 423 4.50 -35.69 4.12
C LYS A 423 3.54 -35.44 5.28
N GLN A 424 2.22 -35.30 5.06
CA GLN A 424 1.20 -35.13 6.11
C GLN A 424 0.91 -36.40 6.94
N ASN A 425 0.87 -37.58 6.31
CA ASN A 425 0.65 -38.87 6.98
C ASN A 425 1.92 -39.40 7.66
N ASN A 426 3.13 -39.15 7.12
CA ASN A 426 4.37 -39.33 7.87
C ASN A 426 4.57 -38.23 8.93
N THR A 427 3.96 -37.03 8.83
CA THR A 427 4.04 -36.03 9.92
C THR A 427 3.03 -36.25 11.03
N GLN A 428 1.95 -37.02 10.84
CA GLN A 428 1.21 -37.57 12.00
C GLN A 428 2.05 -38.58 12.79
N GLN A 429 3.19 -39.03 12.25
CA GLN A 429 4.20 -39.80 12.96
C GLN A 429 5.64 -39.29 12.72
N GLN A 430 5.89 -37.97 12.74
CA GLN A 430 7.18 -37.26 12.97
C GLN A 430 7.15 -35.86 12.34
N VAL A 431 6.47 -34.88 12.95
CA VAL A 431 6.90 -33.47 12.77
C VAL A 431 8.26 -33.35 13.45
N THR A 432 9.31 -32.95 12.73
CA THR A 432 10.63 -32.76 13.33
C THR A 432 10.74 -31.35 13.93
N ALA A 433 11.56 -31.21 14.98
CA ALA A 433 11.84 -29.91 15.58
C ALA A 433 12.41 -28.91 14.55
N ALA A 434 13.29 -29.39 13.67
CA ALA A 434 13.91 -28.57 12.63
C ALA A 434 12.90 -27.99 11.64
N GLU A 435 11.88 -28.76 11.24
CA GLU A 435 10.82 -28.25 10.37
C GLU A 435 10.00 -27.14 11.03
N LEU A 436 9.65 -27.30 12.31
CA LEU A 436 8.94 -26.27 13.08
C LEU A 436 9.78 -25.00 13.24
N VAL A 437 11.07 -25.12 13.55
CA VAL A 437 11.97 -23.96 13.66
C VAL A 437 12.09 -23.22 12.35
N ARG A 438 12.23 -23.94 11.22
CA ARG A 438 12.27 -23.32 9.89
C ARG A 438 10.96 -22.61 9.54
N ALA A 439 9.81 -23.22 9.86
CA ALA A 439 8.51 -22.62 9.62
C ALA A 439 8.33 -21.31 10.41
N VAL A 440 8.69 -21.31 11.69
CA VAL A 440 8.66 -20.12 12.54
C VAL A 440 9.56 -19.03 11.98
N ARG A 441 10.81 -19.34 11.62
CA ARG A 441 11.75 -18.34 11.06
C ARG A 441 11.24 -17.75 9.74
N GLU A 442 10.68 -18.57 8.87
CA GLU A 442 10.08 -18.09 7.62
C GLU A 442 8.86 -17.20 7.87
N SER A 443 8.08 -17.49 8.91
CA SER A 443 6.95 -16.63 9.32
C SER A 443 7.35 -15.24 9.81
N GLU A 444 8.61 -15.03 10.24
CA GLU A 444 9.13 -13.72 10.62
C GLU A 444 9.89 -13.04 9.46
N ASN A 445 10.32 -13.79 8.44
CA ASN A 445 11.18 -13.29 7.35
C ASN A 445 10.50 -12.27 6.44
N TRP A 446 9.18 -12.19 6.42
CA TRP A 446 8.46 -11.24 5.57
C TRP A 446 8.82 -9.78 5.89
N ILE A 447 9.27 -9.48 7.12
CA ILE A 447 9.74 -8.12 7.50
C ILE A 447 10.91 -7.63 6.64
N HIS A 448 11.63 -8.53 5.97
CA HIS A 448 12.72 -8.20 5.05
C HIS A 448 12.27 -7.97 3.59
N ARG A 449 11.01 -8.29 3.28
CA ARG A 449 10.45 -8.26 1.91
C ARG A 449 9.48 -7.11 1.67
N ILE A 450 9.27 -6.28 2.68
CA ILE A 450 8.33 -5.15 2.65
C ILE A 450 9.03 -3.84 2.31
N ASP A 451 8.30 -2.94 1.66
CA ASP A 451 8.79 -1.61 1.28
C ASP A 451 8.70 -0.61 2.43
N SER A 452 7.72 -0.80 3.31
CA SER A 452 7.50 0.04 4.48
C SER A 452 6.74 -0.68 5.59
N LEU A 453 6.96 -0.23 6.83
CA LEU A 453 6.26 -0.69 8.03
C LEU A 453 5.98 0.50 8.94
N LEU A 454 4.76 0.59 9.49
CA LEU A 454 4.44 1.39 10.66
C LEU A 454 3.78 0.48 11.69
N ILE A 455 4.27 0.53 12.93
CA ILE A 455 3.69 -0.15 14.08
C ILE A 455 3.50 0.87 15.20
N ARG A 456 2.30 0.92 15.78
CA ARG A 456 2.02 1.64 17.02
C ARG A 456 1.53 0.69 18.10
N ILE A 457 2.16 0.78 19.27
CA ILE A 457 1.92 -0.12 20.39
C ILE A 457 1.71 0.72 21.66
N ASP A 458 0.61 0.45 22.36
CA ASP A 458 0.49 0.83 23.76
C ASP A 458 1.06 -0.29 24.63
N TYR A 459 1.82 0.07 25.66
CA TYR A 459 2.37 -0.91 26.57
C TYR A 459 2.15 -0.55 28.03
N LYS A 460 2.13 -1.60 28.85
CA LYS A 460 2.12 -1.50 30.30
C LYS A 460 3.32 -2.23 30.87
N TRP A 461 4.19 -1.49 31.54
CA TRP A 461 5.24 -2.07 32.37
C TRP A 461 4.69 -2.31 33.77
N THR A 462 5.00 -3.46 34.36
CA THR A 462 4.60 -3.82 35.71
C THR A 462 5.80 -4.39 36.46
N THR A 463 6.11 -3.82 37.62
CA THR A 463 7.19 -4.28 38.51
C THR A 463 6.57 -4.98 39.72
N THR A 464 7.09 -6.15 40.09
CA THR A 464 6.51 -6.91 41.20
C THR A 464 6.83 -6.26 42.55
N PRO A 465 5.97 -6.43 43.58
CA PRO A 465 6.24 -5.91 44.93
C PRO A 465 7.58 -6.38 45.51
N GLN A 466 7.98 -7.62 45.19
CA GLN A 466 9.26 -8.18 45.60
C GLN A 466 10.45 -7.43 44.98
N GLU A 467 10.44 -7.17 43.67
CA GLU A 467 11.50 -6.40 43.00
C GLU A 467 11.56 -4.95 43.51
N ILE A 468 10.41 -4.32 43.78
CA ILE A 468 10.37 -2.95 44.34
C ILE A 468 11.05 -2.93 45.71
N ALA A 469 10.80 -3.93 46.56
CA ALA A 469 11.47 -4.04 47.86
C ALA A 469 12.99 -4.19 47.71
N VAL A 470 13.44 -5.08 46.82
CA VAL A 470 14.87 -5.29 46.52
C VAL A 470 15.53 -4.00 45.99
N ARG A 471 14.90 -3.31 45.03
CA ARG A 471 15.39 -2.03 44.50
C ARG A 471 15.48 -0.97 45.59
N LYS A 472 14.48 -0.87 46.45
CA LYS A 472 14.46 0.08 47.57
C LYS A 472 15.60 -0.20 48.57
N GLU A 473 15.91 -1.47 48.84
CA GLU A 473 17.05 -1.83 49.68
C GLU A 473 18.40 -1.50 49.02
N ASN A 474 18.54 -1.78 47.72
CA ASN A 474 19.76 -1.43 46.98
C ASN A 474 19.97 0.09 46.91
N LEU A 475 18.92 0.85 46.68
CA LEU A 475 18.95 2.31 46.70
C LEU A 475 19.30 2.83 48.10
N LYS A 476 18.77 2.25 49.19
CA LYS A 476 19.19 2.59 50.57
C LYS A 476 20.67 2.32 50.82
N LYS A 477 21.24 1.24 50.27
CA LYS A 477 22.67 0.94 50.40
C LYS A 477 23.53 1.96 49.66
N GLN A 478 23.12 2.38 48.47
CA GLN A 478 23.84 3.36 47.65
C GLN A 478 23.69 4.79 48.19
N PHE A 479 22.49 5.13 48.68
CA PHE A 479 22.11 6.47 49.11
C PHE A 479 21.40 6.44 50.48
N PRO A 480 22.14 6.17 51.57
CA PRO A 480 21.55 5.94 52.90
C PRO A 480 20.79 7.14 53.47
N ASN A 481 21.06 8.35 52.99
CA ASN A 481 20.50 9.61 53.51
C ASN A 481 19.41 10.21 52.61
N ILE A 482 18.97 9.49 51.55
CA ILE A 482 17.95 9.98 50.61
C ILE A 482 16.61 9.31 50.92
N THR A 483 15.54 10.12 50.90
CA THR A 483 14.16 9.61 50.90
C THR A 483 13.76 9.25 49.47
N PHE A 484 13.39 7.99 49.25
CA PHE A 484 12.99 7.47 47.93
C PHE A 484 11.54 7.80 47.63
N ASP A 485 11.33 8.88 46.87
CA ASP A 485 10.06 9.26 46.27
C ASP A 485 9.90 8.55 44.91
N PRO A 486 8.86 7.75 44.67
CA PRO A 486 8.61 7.11 43.38
C PRO A 486 8.55 8.06 42.17
N ASN A 487 8.26 9.35 42.37
CA ASN A 487 8.29 10.34 41.28
C ASN A 487 9.72 10.70 40.84
N ARG A 488 10.71 10.54 41.73
CA ARG A 488 12.14 10.76 41.42
C ARG A 488 12.86 9.46 41.07
N PHE A 489 12.28 8.32 41.44
CA PHE A 489 12.79 6.98 41.20
C PHE A 489 11.72 6.12 40.51
N PRO A 490 11.49 6.29 39.19
CA PRO A 490 10.48 5.56 38.44
C PRO A 490 10.64 4.04 38.52
N GLU A 491 11.85 3.55 38.78
CA GLU A 491 12.13 2.13 39.00
C GLU A 491 11.41 1.53 40.22
N LEU A 492 10.84 2.37 41.09
CA LEU A 492 10.00 1.99 42.23
C LEU A 492 8.49 2.04 41.93
N LEU A 493 8.09 2.51 40.75
CA LEU A 493 6.67 2.51 40.37
C LEU A 493 6.19 1.07 40.14
N PRO A 494 5.02 0.70 40.68
CA PRO A 494 4.46 -0.64 40.47
C PRO A 494 4.03 -0.86 39.03
N SER A 495 3.64 0.20 38.33
CA SER A 495 3.31 0.14 36.91
C SER A 495 3.44 1.49 36.24
N SER A 496 3.74 1.47 34.95
CA SER A 496 3.79 2.62 34.06
C SER A 496 3.16 2.25 32.71
N LEU A 497 2.55 3.24 32.07
CA LEU A 497 2.02 3.14 30.72
C LEU A 497 2.94 3.92 29.78
N GLY A 498 3.07 3.45 28.55
CA GLY A 498 3.81 4.16 27.53
C GLY A 498 3.42 3.72 26.13
N ILE A 499 4.03 4.38 25.16
CA ILE A 499 3.80 4.17 23.73
C ILE A 499 5.13 3.78 23.08
N LEU A 500 5.06 2.82 22.16
CA LEU A 500 6.16 2.42 21.29
C LEU A 500 5.69 2.61 19.84
N GLU A 501 6.49 3.31 19.04
CA GLU A 501 6.25 3.45 17.60
C GLU A 501 7.52 3.08 16.84
N LEU A 502 7.37 2.22 15.83
CA LEU A 502 8.41 1.86 14.88
C LEU A 502 7.89 2.13 13.48
N ALA A 503 8.60 2.95 12.73
CA ALA A 503 8.29 3.17 11.33
C ALA A 503 9.57 3.10 10.49
N PHE A 504 9.56 2.39 9.37
CA PHE A 504 10.66 2.44 8.42
C PHE A 504 10.17 2.23 7.00
N ASP A 505 10.95 2.73 6.05
CA ASP A 505 10.88 2.36 4.64
C ASP A 505 12.28 2.03 4.12
N GLN A 506 12.44 1.95 2.79
CA GLN A 506 13.73 1.61 2.19
C GLN A 506 14.88 2.56 2.55
N ASN A 507 14.59 3.82 2.93
CA ASN A 507 15.62 4.83 3.17
C ASN A 507 15.52 5.55 4.51
N ARG A 508 14.39 5.43 5.22
CA ARG A 508 14.09 6.20 6.42
C ARG A 508 13.72 5.29 7.59
N LEU A 509 14.03 5.72 8.81
CA LEU A 509 13.71 5.01 10.05
C LEU A 509 13.21 6.00 11.10
N ARG A 510 12.22 5.59 11.87
CA ARG A 510 11.71 6.26 13.05
C ARG A 510 11.51 5.24 14.15
N TYR A 511 11.93 5.61 15.35
CA TYR A 511 11.73 4.83 16.55
C TYR A 511 11.37 5.77 17.70
N LEU A 512 10.28 5.50 18.39
CA LEU A 512 9.83 6.28 19.54
C LEU A 512 9.49 5.33 20.69
N ILE A 513 10.07 5.60 21.86
CA ILE A 513 9.54 5.16 23.14
C ILE A 513 9.18 6.39 23.94
N ASP A 514 7.94 6.44 24.41
CA ASP A 514 7.48 7.49 25.31
C ASP A 514 6.88 6.87 26.57
N GLU A 515 7.57 7.05 27.70
CA GLU A 515 7.11 6.70 29.04
C GLU A 515 6.99 7.99 29.86
N PRO A 516 5.80 8.64 29.91
CA PRO A 516 5.64 10.00 30.43
C PRO A 516 6.11 10.22 31.88
N VAL A 517 6.28 9.15 32.64
CA VAL A 517 6.74 9.18 34.04
C VAL A 517 8.25 9.04 34.19
N SER A 518 8.99 8.66 33.14
CA SER A 518 10.42 8.32 33.25
C SER A 518 11.25 8.96 32.14
N TRP A 519 10.93 8.70 30.87
CA TRP A 519 11.84 8.89 29.75
C TRP A 519 11.11 8.94 28.41
N HIS A 520 11.61 9.81 27.54
CA HIS A 520 11.21 9.96 26.15
C HIS A 520 12.44 9.77 25.27
N ASN A 521 12.36 8.84 24.31
CA ASN A 521 13.42 8.57 23.34
C ASN A 521 12.84 8.56 21.93
N LEU A 522 13.17 9.58 21.15
CA LEU A 522 12.82 9.68 19.74
C LEU A 522 14.10 9.58 18.90
N ARG A 523 14.11 8.67 17.92
CA ARG A 523 15.21 8.44 16.99
C ARG A 523 14.68 8.48 15.58
N ILE A 524 15.28 9.29 14.74
CA ILE A 524 14.87 9.48 13.35
C ILE A 524 16.11 9.42 12.46
N TRP A 525 15.99 8.70 11.35
CA TRP A 525 16.85 8.81 10.18
C TRP A 525 15.96 9.20 9.01
N ASP A 526 16.19 10.38 8.44
CA ASP A 526 15.35 10.95 7.37
C ASP A 526 15.79 10.55 5.95
N GLY A 527 16.80 9.68 5.85
CA GLY A 527 17.46 9.32 4.59
C GLY A 527 18.80 10.00 4.38
N LYS A 528 19.15 10.99 5.21
CA LYS A 528 20.37 11.80 5.08
C LYS A 528 21.11 11.97 6.41
N GLU A 529 20.39 12.27 7.49
CA GLU A 529 20.98 12.50 8.80
C GLU A 529 20.16 11.86 9.92
N TYR A 530 20.86 11.53 11.00
CA TYR A 530 20.28 11.02 12.23
C TYR A 530 19.91 12.19 13.14
N MET A 531 18.71 12.14 13.70
CA MET A 531 18.20 13.06 14.71
C MET A 531 17.66 12.26 15.89
N GLY A 532 18.23 12.47 17.07
CA GLY A 532 17.81 11.87 18.32
C GLY A 532 17.34 12.92 19.32
N ARG A 533 16.35 12.59 20.13
CA ARG A 533 16.00 13.32 21.34
C ARG A 533 15.85 12.35 22.50
N GLU A 534 16.62 12.56 23.55
CA GLU A 534 16.50 11.82 24.80
C GLU A 534 16.17 12.79 25.93
N LYS A 535 15.00 12.61 26.54
CA LYS A 535 14.53 13.44 27.64
C LYS A 535 14.14 12.60 28.84
N TYR A 536 14.70 12.90 29.99
CA TYR A 536 14.30 12.28 31.25
C TYR A 536 13.33 13.21 31.98
N TYR A 537 12.23 12.66 32.51
CA TYR A 537 11.26 13.44 33.28
C TYR A 537 11.63 13.51 34.77
N THR A 538 12.60 12.72 35.20
CA THR A 538 13.07 12.63 36.60
C THR A 538 14.11 13.67 36.99
N HIS A 539 14.77 14.29 36.01
CA HIS A 539 15.79 15.32 36.17
C HIS A 539 15.89 16.20 34.92
N GLU A 540 16.56 17.35 35.01
CA GLU A 540 16.67 18.33 33.93
C GLU A 540 17.67 17.88 32.85
N GLN A 541 17.36 16.81 32.13
CA GLN A 541 18.12 16.35 30.97
C GLN A 541 17.18 16.21 29.76
N ASP A 542 17.42 17.04 28.73
CA ASP A 542 16.72 17.04 27.44
C ASP A 542 17.79 17.29 26.35
N THR A 543 18.34 16.20 25.83
CA THR A 543 19.48 16.22 24.92
C THR A 543 19.03 15.88 23.51
N TYR A 544 19.47 16.69 22.55
CA TYR A 544 19.28 16.43 21.13
C TYR A 544 20.59 15.93 20.53
N ILE A 545 20.51 14.99 19.60
CA ILE A 545 21.65 14.31 19.01
C ILE A 545 21.54 14.42 17.49
N LEU A 546 22.62 14.84 16.84
CA LEU A 546 22.75 14.89 15.38
C LEU A 546 23.94 14.03 14.97
N ASP A 547 23.74 13.16 13.98
CA ASP A 547 24.80 12.32 13.44
C ASP A 547 24.66 12.16 11.92
N SER A 548 25.78 11.93 11.24
CA SER A 548 25.81 11.67 9.79
C SER A 548 25.50 10.21 9.44
N THR A 549 25.38 9.34 10.44
CA THR A 549 25.09 7.92 10.27
C THR A 549 24.03 7.43 11.25
N VAL A 550 23.20 6.48 10.80
CA VAL A 550 22.25 5.76 11.66
C VAL A 550 22.91 4.59 12.41
N MET A 551 24.12 4.19 12.00
CA MET A 551 24.85 3.06 12.57
C MET A 551 25.08 3.25 14.07
N GLY A 552 24.80 2.21 14.86
CA GLY A 552 24.92 2.25 16.32
C GLY A 552 23.70 2.84 17.03
N HIS A 553 23.09 3.88 16.46
CA HIS A 553 21.89 4.51 17.04
C HIS A 553 20.62 3.66 16.89
N ALA A 554 20.55 2.81 15.87
CA ALA A 554 19.38 1.95 15.61
C ALA A 554 19.56 0.47 15.98
N ARG A 555 20.60 0.11 16.74
CA ARG A 555 20.93 -1.31 17.04
C ARG A 555 19.85 -2.06 17.80
N TRP A 556 19.07 -1.36 18.63
CA TRP A 556 18.16 -1.96 19.61
C TRP A 556 16.68 -1.67 19.34
N VAL A 557 16.32 -1.17 18.15
CA VAL A 557 14.93 -0.74 17.84
C VAL A 557 13.91 -1.88 17.89
N LEU A 558 14.32 -3.13 17.64
CA LEU A 558 13.45 -4.31 17.79
C LEU A 558 13.53 -4.95 19.19
N SER A 559 14.36 -4.42 20.08
CA SER A 559 14.61 -5.03 21.39
C SER A 559 13.47 -4.83 22.40
N ASP A 560 12.61 -3.85 22.16
CA ASP A 560 11.47 -3.52 23.02
C ASP A 560 10.17 -4.28 22.69
N MET A 561 10.22 -5.17 21.69
CA MET A 561 9.11 -6.05 21.27
C MET A 561 9.43 -7.53 21.51
N SER A 562 8.40 -8.38 21.51
CA SER A 562 8.56 -9.85 21.55
C SER A 562 8.45 -10.51 20.19
N TRP A 563 8.21 -9.73 19.14
CA TRP A 563 8.34 -10.13 17.75
C TRP A 563 9.17 -9.08 16.99
N PRO A 564 10.06 -9.49 16.06
CA PRO A 564 10.45 -10.86 15.74
C PRO A 564 11.52 -11.39 16.72
N ARG A 565 11.50 -12.69 17.04
CA ARG A 565 12.37 -13.31 18.08
C ARG A 565 12.83 -14.74 17.78
N ALA A 566 12.60 -15.27 16.58
CA ALA A 566 13.04 -16.61 16.22
C ALA A 566 14.51 -16.67 15.76
N GLN A 567 15.07 -15.51 15.38
CA GLN A 567 16.43 -15.38 14.86
C GLN A 567 16.91 -13.92 14.93
N LEU A 568 18.16 -13.69 14.52
CA LEU A 568 18.68 -12.34 14.33
C LEU A 568 18.23 -11.77 12.98
N HIS A 569 17.76 -10.53 12.98
CA HIS A 569 17.34 -9.82 11.76
C HIS A 569 18.37 -8.75 11.39
N SER A 570 18.77 -8.72 10.12
CA SER A 570 19.72 -7.74 9.58
C SER A 570 18.97 -6.71 8.74
N PHE A 571 19.21 -5.42 8.99
CA PHE A 571 18.60 -4.32 8.25
C PHE A 571 19.67 -3.34 7.77
N TRP A 572 19.35 -2.48 6.79
CA TRP A 572 20.31 -1.49 6.27
C TRP A 572 20.77 -0.49 7.35
N TRP A 573 19.95 -0.23 8.38
CA TRP A 573 20.30 0.63 9.52
C TRP A 573 21.07 -0.11 10.64
N ASN A 574 21.15 -1.44 10.57
CA ASN A 574 21.85 -2.26 11.54
C ASN A 574 22.22 -3.61 10.90
N PRO A 575 23.22 -3.65 10.01
CA PRO A 575 23.64 -4.88 9.36
C PRO A 575 24.20 -5.85 10.40
N GLN A 576 23.71 -7.09 10.39
CA GLN A 576 24.09 -8.13 11.35
C GLN A 576 24.66 -9.34 10.62
N TYR A 577 25.72 -9.94 11.16
CA TYR A 577 26.25 -11.20 10.66
C TYR A 577 25.45 -12.38 11.23
N VAL A 578 24.34 -12.71 10.57
CA VAL A 578 23.34 -13.69 11.06
C VAL A 578 23.96 -15.07 11.30
N GLU A 579 24.82 -15.55 10.40
CA GLU A 579 25.48 -16.86 10.54
C GLU A 579 26.42 -16.93 11.75
N GLY A 580 27.03 -15.82 12.16
CA GLY A 580 27.92 -15.78 13.32
C GLY A 580 27.21 -15.89 14.66
N HIS A 581 25.88 -15.87 14.68
CA HIS A 581 25.07 -15.99 15.89
C HIS A 581 24.31 -17.32 15.99
N THR A 582 24.73 -18.35 15.25
CA THR A 582 24.16 -19.69 15.36
C THR A 582 24.29 -20.27 16.77
N ASP A 583 25.35 -19.91 17.50
CA ASP A 583 25.59 -20.45 18.85
C ASP A 583 24.54 -19.97 19.87
N PHE A 584 24.02 -18.76 19.66
CA PHE A 584 22.99 -18.15 20.52
C PHE A 584 21.57 -18.52 20.09
N TRP A 585 21.30 -18.56 18.78
CA TRP A 585 19.95 -18.79 18.23
C TRP A 585 19.64 -20.24 17.87
N GLY A 586 20.66 -21.10 17.84
CA GLY A 586 20.59 -22.50 17.43
C GLY A 586 20.41 -22.65 15.92
N ARG A 587 20.90 -23.74 15.36
CA ARG A 587 20.48 -24.23 14.04
C ARG A 587 19.14 -24.95 14.19
N PRO A 588 18.28 -25.01 13.16
CA PRO A 588 17.04 -25.77 13.25
C PRO A 588 17.22 -27.22 13.74
N GLU A 589 18.34 -27.84 13.36
CA GLU A 589 18.71 -29.20 13.70
C GLU A 589 19.12 -29.37 15.17
N ASP A 590 19.47 -28.29 15.87
CA ASP A 590 19.87 -28.33 17.28
C ASP A 590 18.65 -28.45 18.21
N PHE A 591 17.46 -28.13 17.71
CA PHE A 591 16.22 -28.22 18.50
C PHE A 591 15.72 -29.67 18.56
N VAL A 592 15.13 -30.01 19.71
CA VAL A 592 14.41 -31.27 19.94
C VAL A 592 13.01 -30.98 20.44
N ILE A 593 12.02 -31.77 20.01
CA ILE A 593 10.67 -31.70 20.57
C ILE A 593 10.68 -32.44 21.91
N THR A 594 10.45 -31.72 23.00
CA THR A 594 10.44 -32.29 24.36
C THR A 594 9.03 -32.58 24.87
N GLY A 595 7.99 -32.06 24.22
CA GLY A 595 6.61 -32.34 24.59
C GLY A 595 5.57 -31.50 23.87
N ARG A 596 4.37 -31.48 24.45
CA ARG A 596 3.26 -30.61 24.06
C ARG A 596 2.66 -29.98 25.31
N SER A 597 2.16 -28.76 25.19
CA SER A 597 1.47 -28.07 26.28
C SER A 597 0.52 -27.03 25.75
N ASN A 598 -0.55 -26.78 26.50
CA ASN A 598 -1.37 -25.60 26.32
C ASN A 598 -0.58 -24.37 26.84
N TYR A 599 -0.12 -23.52 25.94
CA TYR A 599 0.57 -22.27 26.27
C TYR A 599 -0.39 -21.11 26.05
N ARG A 600 -0.89 -20.52 27.14
CA ARG A 600 -1.79 -19.35 27.14
C ARG A 600 -3.05 -19.54 26.28
N GLY A 601 -3.63 -20.74 26.32
CA GLY A 601 -4.84 -21.09 25.56
C GLY A 601 -4.57 -21.71 24.19
N ILE A 602 -3.31 -21.77 23.74
CA ILE A 602 -2.93 -22.33 22.44
C ILE A 602 -2.23 -23.68 22.65
N GLU A 603 -2.66 -24.70 21.90
CA GLU A 603 -1.98 -26.00 21.86
C GLU A 603 -0.66 -25.88 21.10
N CYS A 604 0.46 -26.13 21.77
CA CYS A 604 1.80 -25.94 21.24
C CYS A 604 2.67 -27.20 21.36
N TYR A 605 3.56 -27.40 20.37
CA TYR A 605 4.78 -28.18 20.56
C TYR A 605 5.75 -27.42 21.46
N ILE A 606 6.45 -28.15 22.33
CA ILE A 606 7.57 -27.62 23.11
C ILE A 606 8.86 -28.05 22.41
N LEU A 607 9.66 -27.07 22.00
CA LEU A 607 10.97 -27.31 21.41
C LEU A 607 12.04 -26.77 22.34
N GLU A 608 13.14 -27.49 22.49
CA GLU A 608 14.28 -27.04 23.29
C GLU A 608 15.58 -27.22 22.52
N PHE A 609 16.53 -26.31 22.72
CA PHE A 609 17.93 -26.53 22.36
C PHE A 609 18.84 -25.96 23.45
N GLU A 610 19.96 -26.62 23.67
CA GLU A 610 21.04 -26.17 24.55
C GLU A 610 21.93 -25.20 23.79
N ARG A 611 22.21 -24.05 24.40
CA ARG A 611 23.01 -23.00 23.78
C ARG A 611 24.47 -23.41 23.73
N LEU A 612 25.12 -23.19 22.58
CA LEU A 612 26.54 -23.49 22.41
C LEU A 612 27.43 -22.43 23.08
N ASP A 613 26.93 -21.21 23.22
CA ASP A 613 27.66 -20.10 23.85
C ASP A 613 27.55 -20.07 25.38
N ASP A 614 26.61 -20.81 25.96
CA ASP A 614 26.38 -20.92 27.40
C ASP A 614 25.89 -22.35 27.74
N PRO A 615 26.75 -23.25 28.26
CA PRO A 615 26.39 -24.63 28.59
C PRO A 615 25.31 -24.76 29.66
N ASP A 616 25.09 -23.72 30.49
CA ASP A 616 24.01 -23.68 31.48
C ASP A 616 22.70 -23.12 30.88
N GLY A 617 22.74 -22.66 29.62
CA GLY A 617 21.67 -21.98 28.92
C GLY A 617 20.86 -22.91 28.02
N THR A 618 19.54 -22.93 28.17
CA THR A 618 18.62 -23.63 27.27
C THR A 618 17.59 -22.63 26.74
N THR A 619 17.22 -22.72 25.48
CA THR A 619 16.09 -21.96 24.94
C THR A 619 14.92 -22.90 24.69
N ARG A 620 13.74 -22.54 25.20
CA ARG A 620 12.49 -23.27 24.98
C ARG A 620 11.53 -22.46 24.11
N TRP A 621 10.98 -23.06 23.06
CA TRP A 621 9.95 -22.47 22.21
C TRP A 621 8.61 -23.18 22.41
N TYR A 622 7.53 -22.42 22.32
CA TYR A 622 6.16 -22.89 22.20
C TYR A 622 5.67 -22.55 20.80
N VAL A 623 5.55 -23.57 19.95
CA VAL A 623 5.15 -23.41 18.54
C VAL A 623 3.76 -24.00 18.36
N GLY A 624 2.83 -23.22 17.84
CA GLY A 624 1.44 -23.63 17.70
C GLY A 624 1.31 -24.87 16.81
N ILE A 625 0.50 -25.83 17.23
CA ILE A 625 0.32 -27.08 16.48
C ILE A 625 -0.36 -26.83 15.14
N ASN A 626 -1.31 -25.88 15.11
CA ASN A 626 -2.16 -25.63 13.93
C ASN A 626 -1.57 -24.57 13.00
N ASP A 627 -1.07 -23.47 13.54
CA ASP A 627 -0.59 -22.32 12.76
C ASP A 627 0.93 -22.32 12.55
N ARG A 628 1.68 -23.12 13.32
CA ARG A 628 3.15 -23.20 13.31
C ARG A 628 3.83 -21.86 13.61
N LEU A 629 3.14 -20.96 14.31
CA LEU A 629 3.67 -19.68 14.74
C LEU A 629 4.34 -19.81 16.12
N LEU A 630 5.31 -18.93 16.40
CA LEU A 630 5.94 -18.86 17.72
C LEU A 630 4.99 -18.14 18.67
N HIS A 631 4.52 -18.80 19.73
CA HIS A 631 3.68 -18.17 20.76
C HIS A 631 4.46 -17.81 22.02
N GLY A 632 5.58 -18.48 22.26
CA GLY A 632 6.42 -18.23 23.42
C GLY A 632 7.85 -18.64 23.21
N ARG A 633 8.78 -17.87 23.77
CA ARG A 633 10.21 -18.18 23.82
C ARG A 633 10.73 -17.91 25.23
N ILE A 634 11.27 -18.92 25.89
CA ILE A 634 11.83 -18.82 27.24
C ILE A 634 13.32 -19.11 27.18
N GLY A 635 14.13 -18.18 27.70
CA GLY A 635 15.52 -18.44 28.04
C GLY A 635 15.62 -19.02 29.44
N LEU A 636 16.14 -20.23 29.57
CA LEU A 636 16.41 -20.92 30.82
C LEU A 636 17.91 -20.86 31.12
N TRP A 637 18.26 -20.69 32.39
CA TRP A 637 19.62 -20.84 32.89
C TRP A 637 19.60 -21.80 34.08
N LYS A 638 20.37 -22.88 34.02
CA LYS A 638 20.32 -24.01 34.97
C LYS A 638 18.89 -24.51 35.19
N GLY A 639 18.13 -24.64 34.10
CA GLY A 639 16.72 -25.07 34.11
C GLY A 639 15.70 -24.07 34.69
N LYS A 640 16.14 -22.88 35.13
CA LYS A 640 15.28 -21.83 35.70
C LYS A 640 15.06 -20.69 34.70
N PRO A 641 13.86 -20.09 34.62
CA PRO A 641 13.58 -19.03 33.67
C PRO A 641 14.38 -17.76 33.98
N ASN A 642 14.91 -17.14 32.93
CA ASN A 642 15.63 -15.87 32.96
C ASN A 642 14.84 -14.76 32.24
N VAL A 643 14.34 -15.08 31.05
CA VAL A 643 13.45 -14.21 30.26
C VAL A 643 12.40 -15.06 29.56
N GLU A 644 11.17 -14.56 29.49
CA GLU A 644 10.08 -15.14 28.71
C GLU A 644 9.56 -14.07 27.75
N HIS A 645 9.46 -14.38 26.47
CA HIS A 645 8.74 -13.60 25.47
C HIS A 645 7.48 -14.36 25.07
N TRP A 646 6.37 -13.66 24.84
CA TRP A 646 5.15 -14.24 24.30
C TRP A 646 4.56 -13.36 23.20
N THR A 647 3.79 -14.02 22.32
CA THR A 647 3.17 -13.48 21.11
C THR A 647 1.85 -14.20 20.90
N LEU A 648 0.76 -13.44 20.81
CA LEU A 648 -0.62 -13.89 20.81
C LEU A 648 -1.42 -13.08 19.79
N ASP A 649 -2.66 -13.52 19.55
CA ASP A 649 -3.65 -12.79 18.74
C ASP A 649 -3.10 -12.40 17.36
N TYR A 650 -2.49 -13.38 16.69
CA TYR A 650 -1.92 -13.21 15.36
C TYR A 650 -3.00 -12.80 14.36
N GLN A 651 -2.69 -11.77 13.57
CA GLN A 651 -3.50 -11.32 12.44
C GLN A 651 -2.67 -11.33 11.16
N GLU A 652 -3.32 -11.66 10.06
CA GLU A 652 -2.73 -11.59 8.73
C GLU A 652 -2.82 -10.13 8.24
N VAL A 653 -1.72 -9.38 8.38
CA VAL A 653 -1.65 -7.94 8.04
C VAL A 653 -1.39 -7.70 6.55
N LEU A 654 -0.86 -8.70 5.86
CA LEU A 654 -0.80 -8.86 4.42
C LEU A 654 -0.87 -10.36 4.10
N PRO A 655 -1.26 -10.79 2.89
CA PRO A 655 -1.28 -12.21 2.53
C PRO A 655 0.06 -12.91 2.86
N GLY A 656 0.02 -13.90 3.74
CA GLY A 656 1.19 -14.64 4.24
C GLY A 656 2.03 -13.94 5.31
N CYS A 657 1.65 -12.73 5.73
CA CYS A 657 2.36 -11.92 6.73
C CYS A 657 1.56 -11.88 8.03
N TRP A 658 1.90 -12.78 8.95
CA TRP A 658 1.27 -12.88 10.26
C TRP A 658 2.02 -12.04 11.28
N PHE A 659 1.28 -11.20 12.00
CA PHE A 659 1.83 -10.31 13.02
C PHE A 659 1.06 -10.46 14.35
N PRO A 660 1.74 -10.58 15.51
CA PRO A 660 1.08 -10.75 16.80
C PRO A 660 0.56 -9.41 17.33
N MET A 661 -0.75 -9.28 17.47
CA MET A 661 -1.39 -8.04 17.94
C MET A 661 -1.29 -7.86 19.46
N THR A 662 -1.06 -8.94 20.20
CA THR A 662 -0.77 -8.90 21.63
C THR A 662 0.53 -9.64 21.90
N GLN A 663 1.46 -8.99 22.58
CA GLN A 663 2.78 -9.56 22.84
C GLN A 663 3.34 -9.03 24.17
N GLY A 664 4.48 -9.54 24.60
CA GLY A 664 5.08 -9.07 25.85
C GLY A 664 6.21 -9.93 26.33
N TYR A 665 6.88 -9.49 27.39
CA TYR A 665 7.98 -10.23 27.98
C TYR A 665 8.06 -10.09 29.50
N LYS A 666 8.61 -11.12 30.15
CA LYS A 666 8.88 -11.19 31.59
C LYS A 666 10.37 -11.24 31.83
N HIS A 667 10.84 -10.49 32.82
CA HIS A 667 12.20 -10.59 33.34
C HIS A 667 12.19 -11.27 34.70
N PHE A 668 13.08 -12.25 34.87
CA PHE A 668 13.23 -12.97 36.11
C PHE A 668 14.53 -12.56 36.82
N GLY A 669 14.49 -12.65 38.15
CA GLY A 669 15.57 -12.31 39.06
C GLY A 669 15.90 -13.49 39.95
N ARG A 670 16.96 -13.33 40.74
CA ARG A 670 17.36 -14.32 41.74
C ARG A 670 17.53 -13.64 43.08
N ASP A 671 17.03 -14.29 44.13
CA ASP A 671 17.30 -13.90 45.50
C ASP A 671 18.66 -14.44 45.96
N GLU A 672 19.02 -14.15 47.23
CA GLU A 672 20.28 -14.59 47.83
C GLU A 672 20.42 -16.12 47.89
N GLU A 673 19.29 -16.84 47.92
CA GLU A 673 19.22 -18.31 47.90
C GLU A 673 19.19 -18.88 46.47
N SER A 674 19.35 -18.03 45.45
CA SER A 674 19.25 -18.39 44.03
C SER A 674 17.89 -18.94 43.59
N ASN A 675 16.81 -18.64 44.32
CA ASN A 675 15.45 -18.91 43.87
C ASN A 675 15.03 -17.87 42.83
N THR A 676 14.31 -18.33 41.81
CA THR A 676 13.85 -17.46 40.72
C THR A 676 12.54 -16.79 41.10
N TYR A 677 12.48 -15.47 40.93
CA TYR A 677 11.24 -14.70 41.08
C TYR A 677 11.02 -13.78 39.87
N LEU A 678 9.77 -13.41 39.62
CA LEU A 678 9.41 -12.47 38.56
C LEU A 678 9.77 -11.04 39.00
N ARG A 679 10.62 -10.35 38.25
CA ARG A 679 11.01 -8.96 38.54
C ARG A 679 10.00 -7.98 37.98
N SER A 680 9.75 -8.12 36.68
CA SER A 680 8.84 -7.26 35.94
C SER A 680 8.30 -7.98 34.72
N HIS A 681 7.22 -7.45 34.16
CA HIS A 681 6.75 -7.82 32.83
C HIS A 681 6.24 -6.60 32.08
N ARG A 682 6.31 -6.66 30.75
CA ARG A 682 5.76 -5.67 29.85
C ARG A 682 4.71 -6.33 28.97
N ASP A 683 3.49 -5.83 29.03
CA ASP A 683 2.40 -6.24 28.15
C ASP A 683 2.29 -5.19 27.02
N LEU A 684 2.27 -5.63 25.77
CA LEU A 684 2.27 -4.80 24.56
C LEU A 684 0.98 -5.10 23.77
N ASN A 685 0.20 -4.07 23.46
CA ASN A 685 -1.00 -4.14 22.63
C ASN A 685 -0.78 -3.29 21.39
N VAL A 686 -0.88 -3.92 20.23
CA VAL A 686 -0.67 -3.28 18.94
C VAL A 686 -1.97 -2.61 18.52
N ASN A 687 -1.92 -1.31 18.31
CA ASN A 687 -3.07 -0.50 17.94
C ASN A 687 -3.18 -0.29 16.43
N GLU A 688 -2.04 -0.25 15.75
CA GLU A 688 -1.96 0.04 14.32
C GLU A 688 -0.77 -0.70 13.72
N VAL A 689 -1.00 -1.32 12.56
CA VAL A 689 0.04 -1.91 11.71
C VAL A 689 -0.29 -1.53 10.28
N LEU A 690 0.60 -0.78 9.62
CA LEU A 690 0.52 -0.48 8.19
C LEU A 690 1.73 -1.11 7.50
N VAL A 691 1.51 -1.82 6.40
CA VAL A 691 2.56 -2.53 5.66
C VAL A 691 2.49 -2.18 4.18
N ASN A 692 3.62 -1.84 3.57
CA ASN A 692 3.74 -1.38 2.18
C ASN A 692 2.90 -0.13 1.85
N GLU A 693 2.49 0.64 2.87
CA GLU A 693 1.81 1.92 2.69
C GLU A 693 2.82 3.08 2.65
N LYS A 694 2.49 4.13 1.91
CA LYS A 694 3.33 5.32 1.83
C LYS A 694 3.32 6.08 3.16
N LEU A 695 4.45 6.07 3.86
CA LEU A 695 4.61 6.77 5.13
C LEU A 695 4.76 8.29 4.94
N PRO A 696 3.97 9.12 5.66
CA PRO A 696 4.06 10.59 5.62
C PRO A 696 5.47 11.12 5.88
N GLY A 697 5.85 12.20 5.18
CA GLY A 697 7.18 12.82 5.34
C GLY A 697 7.40 13.40 6.73
N GLU A 698 6.33 13.88 7.33
CA GLU A 698 6.24 14.51 8.65
C GLU A 698 6.62 13.54 9.78
N LEU A 699 6.43 12.23 9.59
CA LEU A 699 6.86 11.23 10.57
C LEU A 699 8.39 11.24 10.77
N PHE A 700 9.14 11.59 9.72
CA PHE A 700 10.61 11.55 9.73
C PHE A 700 11.23 12.94 9.90
N GLN A 701 10.51 13.85 10.54
CA GLN A 701 11.00 15.19 10.88
C GLN A 701 11.09 15.36 12.40
N MET A 702 12.06 16.16 12.85
CA MET A 702 12.22 16.57 14.24
C MET A 702 12.36 18.08 14.31
N GLU A 703 11.54 18.71 15.15
CA GLU A 703 11.69 20.11 15.48
C GLU A 703 12.57 20.26 16.73
N PHE A 704 13.54 21.17 16.64
CA PHE A 704 14.44 21.51 17.73
C PHE A 704 13.87 22.69 18.50
N GLN A 705 13.82 22.57 19.82
CA GLN A 705 13.38 23.66 20.69
C GLN A 705 14.51 24.68 20.85
N ASP A 706 14.19 25.97 20.81
CA ASP A 706 15.18 27.03 21.06
C ASP A 706 15.81 26.88 22.45
N GLY A 707 17.12 27.06 22.54
CA GLY A 707 17.86 27.00 23.80
C GLY A 707 18.25 25.59 24.27
N VAL A 708 17.92 24.53 23.55
CA VAL A 708 18.30 23.16 23.94
C VAL A 708 19.75 22.84 23.59
N GLU A 709 20.37 21.95 24.37
CA GLU A 709 21.70 21.43 24.05
C GLU A 709 21.62 20.40 22.92
N VAL A 710 22.49 20.56 21.93
CA VAL A 710 22.65 19.64 20.79
C VAL A 710 24.06 19.06 20.80
N GLN A 711 24.14 17.74 20.75
CA GLN A 711 25.34 16.96 20.49
C GLN A 711 25.41 16.63 19.01
N ASP A 712 26.29 17.29 18.25
CA ASP A 712 26.41 17.15 16.80
C ASP A 712 27.73 16.48 16.41
N SER A 713 27.63 15.28 15.85
CA SER A 713 28.76 14.48 15.35
C SER A 713 28.79 14.40 13.82
N ARG A 714 27.99 15.19 13.09
CA ARG A 714 27.90 15.12 11.61
C ARG A 714 29.21 15.42 10.89
N THR A 715 30.14 16.09 11.56
CA THR A 715 31.47 16.42 11.02
C THR A 715 32.54 15.37 11.34
N GLY A 716 32.19 14.29 12.06
CA GLY A 716 33.12 13.29 12.58
C GLY A 716 33.74 13.66 13.94
N GLU A 717 33.63 14.92 14.37
CA GLU A 717 33.97 15.39 15.71
C GLU A 717 32.70 15.76 16.47
N LEU A 718 32.64 15.38 17.76
CA LEU A 718 31.53 15.75 18.64
C LEU A 718 31.60 17.24 18.98
N ARG A 719 30.56 17.99 18.61
CA ARG A 719 30.36 19.39 19.00
C ARG A 719 29.13 19.51 19.89
N ILE A 720 29.25 20.22 20.99
CA ILE A 720 28.15 20.51 21.89
C ILE A 720 27.84 22.00 21.82
N TYR A 721 26.61 22.35 21.47
CA TYR A 721 26.17 23.75 21.39
C TYR A 721 24.70 23.92 21.77
N THR A 722 24.35 25.13 22.18
CA THR A 722 22.95 25.52 22.39
C THR A 722 22.30 25.85 21.04
N TYR A 723 21.24 25.14 20.68
CA TYR A 723 20.48 25.41 19.46
C TYR A 723 19.80 26.77 19.52
N LYS A 724 19.91 27.52 18.43
CA LYS A 724 19.17 28.76 18.19
C LYS A 724 18.21 28.51 17.05
N ALA A 725 16.91 28.61 17.31
CA ALA A 725 15.90 28.42 16.28
C ALA A 725 16.11 29.43 15.13
N PRO A 726 15.90 29.04 13.86
CA PRO A 726 15.90 29.99 12.78
C PRO A 726 14.71 30.96 12.94
N PRO A 727 14.84 32.23 12.51
CA PRO A 727 13.71 33.15 12.46
C PRO A 727 12.52 32.54 11.70
N PRO A 728 11.28 32.71 12.20
CA PRO A 728 10.07 32.18 11.56
C PRO A 728 9.93 32.69 10.13
N SER A 729 9.30 31.88 9.26
CA SER A 729 8.85 32.38 7.95
C SER A 729 7.58 33.19 8.13
N LEU A 730 7.55 34.38 7.52
CA LEU A 730 6.39 35.26 7.58
C LEU A 730 5.42 35.05 6.42
N ILE A 731 5.73 34.20 5.43
CA ILE A 731 4.86 33.98 4.26
C ILE A 731 3.45 33.55 4.70
N GLY A 732 2.43 34.25 4.19
CA GLY A 732 1.03 34.05 4.55
C GLY A 732 0.59 34.76 5.85
N GLN A 733 1.53 35.32 6.61
CA GLN A 733 1.24 36.11 7.80
C GLN A 733 1.06 37.59 7.46
N ARG A 734 0.35 38.32 8.32
CA ARG A 734 0.26 39.77 8.22
C ARG A 734 1.59 40.39 8.63
N LEU A 735 2.04 41.39 7.88
CA LEU A 735 3.26 42.13 8.20
C LEU A 735 3.16 42.72 9.61
N SER A 736 4.19 42.50 10.42
CA SER A 736 4.32 43.07 11.77
C SER A 736 4.19 44.60 11.75
N ASP A 737 3.69 45.16 12.83
CA ASP A 737 3.71 46.61 12.99
C ASP A 737 5.14 47.15 13.14
N PHE A 738 5.31 48.42 12.82
CA PHE A 738 6.60 49.10 12.92
C PHE A 738 6.83 49.68 14.33
N GLU A 739 6.13 49.22 15.38
CA GLU A 739 6.27 49.81 16.73
C GLU A 739 7.69 49.68 17.30
N SER A 740 8.38 48.58 16.96
CA SER A 740 9.78 48.33 17.33
C SER A 740 10.81 48.96 16.38
N ILE A 741 10.35 49.75 15.39
CA ILE A 741 11.20 50.36 14.37
C ILE A 741 10.93 51.87 14.36
N LYS A 742 11.93 52.67 14.70
CA LYS A 742 11.84 54.13 14.57
C LYS A 742 11.85 54.52 13.11
N ILE A 743 10.68 54.76 12.55
CA ILE A 743 10.52 55.18 11.17
C ILE A 743 9.39 56.20 11.04
N ASP A 744 9.58 57.18 10.17
CA ASP A 744 8.50 58.08 9.77
C ASP A 744 7.61 57.37 8.74
N PHE A 745 6.70 56.54 9.24
CA PHE A 745 5.85 55.67 8.46
C PHE A 745 4.40 55.78 8.94
N SER A 746 3.48 56.14 8.03
CA SER A 746 2.06 56.24 8.36
C SER A 746 1.24 55.19 7.59
N SER A 747 0.27 54.60 8.28
CA SER A 747 -0.66 53.61 7.70
C SER A 747 -1.51 54.15 6.54
N GLN A 748 -1.61 55.47 6.40
CA GLN A 748 -2.29 56.10 5.28
C GLN A 748 -1.50 55.97 3.96
N ILE A 749 -0.17 55.96 4.01
CA ILE A 749 0.71 55.89 2.83
C ILE A 749 0.64 54.50 2.17
N THR A 750 0.36 53.46 2.96
CA THR A 750 0.35 52.05 2.55
C THR A 750 -1.04 51.49 2.24
N LYS A 751 -2.10 52.27 2.42
CA LYS A 751 -3.48 51.81 2.18
C LYS A 751 -3.63 51.31 0.74
N ASN A 752 -4.07 50.06 0.59
CA ASN A 752 -4.27 49.37 -0.70
C ASN A 752 -3.01 49.27 -1.59
N LYS A 753 -1.82 49.33 -0.99
CA LYS A 753 -0.53 49.19 -1.69
C LYS A 753 0.26 48.02 -1.11
N SER A 754 1.01 47.35 -1.97
CA SER A 754 2.03 46.38 -1.55
C SER A 754 3.19 47.08 -0.88
N ILE A 755 3.88 46.41 0.04
CA ILE A 755 5.04 46.95 0.74
C ILE A 755 6.25 46.05 0.46
N VAL A 756 7.39 46.65 0.15
CA VAL A 756 8.70 46.00 0.18
C VAL A 756 9.49 46.57 1.34
N VAL A 757 9.81 45.73 2.32
CA VAL A 757 10.66 46.09 3.46
C VAL A 757 12.05 45.52 3.20
N CYS A 758 13.07 46.36 3.29
CA CYS A 758 14.47 45.97 3.17
C CYS A 758 15.18 46.15 4.52
N PHE A 759 15.46 45.04 5.21
CA PHE A 759 16.38 45.04 6.34
C PHE A 759 17.80 45.09 5.81
N PHE A 760 18.58 46.07 6.24
CA PHE A 760 19.94 46.29 5.76
C PHE A 760 20.86 46.72 6.90
N ASP A 761 22.16 46.54 6.71
CA ASP A 761 23.18 47.09 7.61
C ASP A 761 24.11 48.03 6.82
N LEU A 762 24.09 49.31 7.18
CA LEU A 762 24.93 50.35 6.59
C LEU A 762 26.43 49.98 6.56
N SER A 763 26.92 49.21 7.52
CA SER A 763 28.31 48.78 7.58
C SER A 763 28.67 47.77 6.48
N GLN A 764 27.67 47.03 5.97
CA GLN A 764 27.86 45.95 5.00
C GLN A 764 27.76 46.45 3.55
N ARG A 765 28.77 46.12 2.74
CA ARG A 765 28.78 46.48 1.30
C ARG A 765 27.57 45.92 0.53
N PRO A 766 27.16 44.65 0.70
CA PRO A 766 25.97 44.12 0.02
C PRO A 766 24.68 44.88 0.37
N SER A 767 24.51 45.23 1.64
CA SER A 767 23.37 46.03 2.12
C SER A 767 23.31 47.42 1.47
N ARG A 768 24.45 48.12 1.37
CA ARG A 768 24.51 49.41 0.67
C ARG A 768 24.18 49.30 -0.82
N TYR A 769 24.61 48.21 -1.46
CA TYR A 769 24.27 47.92 -2.86
C TYR A 769 22.75 47.75 -3.04
N TYR A 770 22.11 46.92 -2.20
CA TYR A 770 20.66 46.71 -2.25
C TYR A 770 19.87 48.01 -2.10
N MET A 771 20.22 48.83 -1.12
CA MET A 771 19.57 50.13 -0.92
C MET A 771 19.74 51.04 -2.12
N THR A 772 20.93 51.06 -2.75
CA THR A 772 21.18 51.86 -3.96
C THR A 772 20.34 51.39 -5.15
N GLU A 773 20.24 50.07 -5.36
CA GLU A 773 19.41 49.51 -6.44
C GLU A 773 17.91 49.75 -6.19
N LEU A 774 17.45 49.66 -4.94
CA LEU A 774 16.09 50.03 -4.57
C LEU A 774 15.80 51.50 -4.84
N THR A 775 16.75 52.41 -4.58
CA THR A 775 16.62 53.83 -4.92
C THR A 775 16.44 54.04 -6.42
N LYS A 776 17.18 53.33 -7.27
CA LYS A 776 17.01 53.41 -8.73
C LYS A 776 15.64 52.91 -9.19
N LYS A 777 15.06 51.93 -8.50
CA LYS A 777 13.75 51.32 -8.82
C LYS A 777 12.56 52.01 -8.13
N ALA A 778 12.80 52.98 -7.23
CA ALA A 778 11.78 53.54 -6.35
C ALA A 778 10.60 54.18 -7.11
N ASP A 779 10.88 54.98 -8.14
CA ASP A 779 9.83 55.64 -8.94
C ASP A 779 8.99 54.63 -9.73
N GLU A 780 9.62 53.59 -10.26
CA GLU A 780 8.96 52.54 -11.02
C GLU A 780 8.03 51.70 -10.11
N LEU A 781 8.52 51.32 -8.93
CA LEU A 781 7.75 50.57 -7.94
C LEU A 781 6.58 51.39 -7.40
N THR A 782 6.79 52.70 -7.18
CA THR A 782 5.73 53.63 -6.77
C THR A 782 4.61 53.69 -7.80
N LYS A 783 4.94 53.78 -9.10
CA LYS A 783 3.96 53.73 -10.21
C LYS A 783 3.19 52.40 -10.27
N LYS A 784 3.78 51.32 -9.75
CA LYS A 784 3.15 49.99 -9.64
C LYS A 784 2.33 49.80 -8.35
N ASN A 785 2.09 50.87 -7.57
CA ASN A 785 1.42 50.84 -6.25
C ASN A 785 2.17 50.00 -5.20
N VAL A 786 3.50 50.09 -5.20
CA VAL A 786 4.38 49.46 -4.19
C VAL A 786 5.06 50.55 -3.37
N VAL A 787 5.07 50.40 -2.05
CA VAL A 787 5.78 51.28 -1.10
C VAL A 787 7.08 50.60 -0.69
N LEU A 788 8.20 51.31 -0.80
CA LEU A 788 9.50 50.85 -0.31
C LEU A 788 9.73 51.34 1.13
N VAL A 789 10.33 50.50 1.95
CA VAL A 789 10.73 50.81 3.32
C VAL A 789 12.12 50.25 3.59
N GLY A 790 13.05 51.08 4.05
CA GLY A 790 14.35 50.64 4.53
C GLY A 790 14.38 50.53 6.05
N VAL A 791 14.95 49.45 6.59
CA VAL A 791 15.13 49.26 8.03
C VAL A 791 16.60 48.96 8.30
N GLN A 792 17.28 49.90 8.96
CA GLN A 792 18.63 49.69 9.46
C GLN A 792 18.57 48.71 10.65
N ALA A 793 19.09 47.50 10.41
CA ALA A 793 18.93 46.33 11.27
C ALA A 793 20.04 46.17 12.31
N SER A 794 21.01 47.08 12.33
CA SER A 794 22.13 47.10 13.28
C SER A 794 22.28 48.48 13.92
N LYS A 795 22.71 48.55 15.18
CA LYS A 795 22.96 49.82 15.87
C LYS A 795 23.94 50.71 15.12
N VAL A 796 23.45 51.88 14.74
CA VAL A 796 24.24 52.98 14.20
C VAL A 796 23.73 54.28 14.81
N ASP A 797 24.59 55.30 14.84
CA ASP A 797 24.16 56.63 15.22
C ASP A 797 23.08 57.15 14.24
N GLY A 798 21.97 57.66 14.78
CA GLY A 798 20.84 58.12 13.96
C GLY A 798 21.16 59.32 13.07
N GLN A 799 22.12 60.18 13.44
CA GLN A 799 22.60 61.26 12.57
C GLN A 799 23.40 60.69 11.40
N VAL A 800 24.27 59.69 11.65
CA VAL A 800 25.04 59.01 10.59
C VAL A 800 24.11 58.34 9.57
N LEU A 801 23.06 57.67 10.03
CA LEU A 801 22.05 57.08 9.14
C LEU A 801 21.35 58.16 8.31
N LYS A 802 20.92 59.27 8.95
CA LYS A 802 20.23 60.36 8.27
C LYS A 802 21.10 61.06 7.23
N GLU A 803 22.37 61.32 7.54
CA GLU A 803 23.34 61.87 6.60
C GLU A 803 23.56 60.95 5.41
N TRP A 804 23.67 59.63 5.65
CA TRP A 804 23.84 58.66 4.59
C TRP A 804 22.60 58.55 3.67
N VAL A 805 21.39 58.54 4.25
CA VAL A 805 20.12 58.56 3.51
C VAL A 805 20.05 59.78 2.59
N ASN A 806 20.37 60.97 3.12
CA ASN A 806 20.40 62.21 2.35
C ASN A 806 21.46 62.18 1.24
N LYS A 807 22.68 61.71 1.56
CA LYS A 807 23.79 61.65 0.60
C LYS A 807 23.51 60.76 -0.60
N ASN A 808 22.75 59.68 -0.41
CA ASN A 808 22.41 58.73 -1.47
C ASN A 808 21.05 59.03 -2.14
N ASN A 809 20.44 60.18 -1.84
CA ASN A 809 19.15 60.60 -2.39
C ASN A 809 18.06 59.54 -2.23
N ILE A 810 18.00 58.88 -1.08
CA ILE A 810 16.97 57.86 -0.80
C ILE A 810 15.65 58.58 -0.51
N THR A 811 14.66 58.40 -1.40
CA THR A 811 13.39 59.14 -1.38
C THR A 811 12.26 58.45 -0.62
N PHE A 812 12.47 57.21 -0.17
CA PHE A 812 11.49 56.43 0.58
C PHE A 812 11.85 56.35 2.08
N PRO A 813 10.87 56.05 2.97
CA PRO A 813 11.11 56.00 4.41
C PRO A 813 12.23 55.02 4.78
N VAL A 814 13.17 55.49 5.59
CA VAL A 814 14.23 54.67 6.20
C VAL A 814 14.18 54.87 7.71
N GLY A 815 14.08 53.75 8.43
CA GLY A 815 14.07 53.71 9.90
C GLY A 815 15.18 52.85 10.46
N MET A 816 15.18 52.71 11.79
CA MET A 816 16.13 51.89 12.53
C MET A 816 15.42 51.11 13.64
N ILE A 817 15.86 49.88 13.91
CA ILE A 817 15.34 49.08 15.01
C ILE A 817 15.59 49.79 16.36
N GLU A 818 14.58 49.84 17.23
CA GLU A 818 14.71 50.25 18.63
C GLU A 818 14.71 49.03 19.56
N GLY A 819 15.55 49.04 20.60
CA GLY A 819 15.62 47.96 21.60
C GLY A 819 16.56 46.81 21.24
N ASP A 820 16.06 45.58 21.36
CA ASP A 820 16.83 44.35 21.14
C ASP A 820 16.84 43.97 19.65
N GLU A 821 17.98 44.24 19.00
CA GLU A 821 18.19 44.00 17.56
C GLU A 821 18.01 42.53 17.17
N GLU A 822 18.45 41.58 18.02
CA GLU A 822 18.34 40.16 17.72
C GLU A 822 16.88 39.72 17.77
N LYS A 823 16.16 40.16 18.80
CA LYS A 823 14.73 39.85 18.95
C LYS A 823 13.90 40.40 17.81
N VAL A 824 14.08 41.68 17.47
CA VAL A 824 13.29 42.31 16.39
C VAL A 824 13.60 41.65 15.05
N ARG A 825 14.87 41.34 14.75
CA ARG A 825 15.23 40.61 13.53
C ARG A 825 14.61 39.21 13.48
N PHE A 826 14.57 38.52 14.62
CA PHE A 826 13.93 37.21 14.74
C PHE A 826 12.42 37.32 14.47
N ASP A 827 11.72 38.22 15.16
CA ASP A 827 10.27 38.43 15.01
C ASP A 827 9.88 38.84 13.58
N TRP A 828 10.79 39.50 12.86
CA TRP A 828 10.61 39.88 11.46
C TRP A 828 11.12 38.84 10.44
N GLY A 829 11.49 37.63 10.88
CA GLY A 829 11.92 36.55 9.97
C GLY A 829 13.23 36.82 9.24
N VAL A 830 14.08 37.71 9.75
CA VAL A 830 15.30 38.20 9.07
C VAL A 830 16.46 37.22 9.27
N LYS A 831 16.70 36.37 8.26
CA LYS A 831 17.73 35.30 8.32
C LYS A 831 19.14 35.77 7.94
N ALA A 832 19.25 36.80 7.09
CA ALA A 832 20.52 37.37 6.64
C ALA A 832 20.36 38.89 6.42
N LEU A 833 21.45 39.61 6.11
CA LEU A 833 21.37 41.00 5.68
C LEU A 833 22.15 41.17 4.36
N PRO A 834 21.58 41.86 3.36
CA PRO A 834 20.24 42.43 3.33
C PRO A 834 19.13 41.35 3.23
N TRP A 835 17.92 41.68 3.67
CA TRP A 835 16.74 40.82 3.60
C TRP A 835 15.53 41.60 3.11
N LEU A 836 14.89 41.10 2.05
CA LEU A 836 13.68 41.71 1.48
C LEU A 836 12.44 40.94 1.92
N ILE A 837 11.39 41.66 2.27
CA ILE A 837 10.05 41.13 2.53
C ILE A 837 9.08 41.87 1.61
N LEU A 838 8.23 41.14 0.88
CA LEU A 838 7.21 41.70 -0.01
C LEU A 838 5.82 41.27 0.45
N THR A 839 4.91 42.23 0.53
CA THR A 839 3.50 42.01 0.88
C THR A 839 2.55 42.28 -0.29
N ASP A 840 1.34 41.74 -0.19
CA ASP A 840 0.21 42.18 -1.02
C ASP A 840 -0.45 43.45 -0.48
N LYS A 841 -1.59 43.84 -1.08
CA LYS A 841 -2.33 45.05 -0.71
C LYS A 841 -3.07 44.95 0.63
N GLU A 842 -3.25 43.75 1.16
CA GLU A 842 -3.81 43.48 2.49
C GLU A 842 -2.70 43.39 3.54
N HIS A 843 -1.45 43.62 3.12
CA HIS A 843 -0.22 43.53 3.92
C HIS A 843 0.06 42.12 4.43
N ILE A 844 -0.41 41.10 3.71
CA ILE A 844 0.00 39.71 3.91
C ILE A 844 1.32 39.49 3.18
N VAL A 845 2.32 38.92 3.86
CA VAL A 845 3.63 38.61 3.28
C VAL A 845 3.48 37.51 2.24
N ARG A 846 4.03 37.75 1.05
CA ARG A 846 3.97 36.83 -0.10
C ARG A 846 5.34 36.31 -0.52
N ALA A 847 6.40 37.03 -0.20
CA ALA A 847 7.77 36.59 -0.43
C ALA A 847 8.71 37.20 0.62
N GLU A 848 9.76 36.47 0.96
CA GLU A 848 10.84 36.90 1.85
C GLU A 848 12.19 36.36 1.35
N GLY A 849 13.30 37.03 1.70
CA GLY A 849 14.66 36.55 1.42
C GLY A 849 15.09 36.51 -0.05
N PHE A 850 14.41 37.24 -0.93
CA PHE A 850 14.69 37.25 -2.38
C PHE A 850 15.64 38.40 -2.79
N GLY A 851 16.20 38.31 -3.99
CA GLY A 851 17.12 39.33 -4.53
C GLY A 851 16.40 40.60 -5.02
N VAL A 852 17.11 41.74 -5.06
CA VAL A 852 16.55 43.00 -5.58
C VAL A 852 16.10 42.88 -7.06
N ASP A 853 16.75 42.02 -7.82
CA ASP A 853 16.40 41.75 -9.23
C ASP A 853 15.13 40.91 -9.38
N ASP A 854 14.75 40.16 -8.34
CA ASP A 854 13.56 39.31 -8.34
C ASP A 854 12.26 40.06 -8.00
N ILE A 855 12.34 41.32 -7.55
CA ILE A 855 11.16 42.10 -7.12
C ILE A 855 10.06 42.08 -8.18
N GLU A 856 10.39 42.30 -9.45
CA GLU A 856 9.39 42.33 -10.52
C GLU A 856 8.74 40.98 -10.79
N LYS A 857 9.52 39.90 -10.68
CA LYS A 857 9.01 38.54 -10.80
C LYS A 857 8.04 38.25 -9.66
N LYS A 858 8.42 38.57 -8.43
CA LYS A 858 7.57 38.38 -7.24
C LYS A 858 6.30 39.21 -7.27
N LEU A 859 6.35 40.44 -7.77
CA LEU A 859 5.16 41.27 -7.96
C LEU A 859 4.18 40.71 -9.00
N LYS A 860 4.64 39.96 -10.00
CA LYS A 860 3.77 39.26 -10.96
C LYS A 860 3.10 38.05 -10.32
N GLU A 861 3.82 37.30 -9.49
CA GLU A 861 3.29 36.14 -8.75
C GLU A 861 2.14 36.52 -7.80
N ILE A 862 2.12 37.74 -7.25
CA ILE A 862 1.05 38.24 -6.36
C ILE A 862 -0.24 38.64 -7.10
N LYS A 863 -0.16 38.85 -8.43
CA LYS A 863 -1.31 39.29 -9.24
C LYS A 863 -2.13 38.14 -9.83
N LEU A 864 -1.65 36.90 -9.71
CA LEU A 864 -2.37 35.66 -9.99
C LEU A 864 -3.05 35.19 -8.70
#